data_AF-A0A1H2DN45-F1
#
_entry.id   AF-A0A1H2DN45-F1
#
_cell.length_a   1.000
_cell.length_b   1.000
_cell.length_c   1.000
_cell.angle_alpha   90.00
_cell.angle_beta   90.00
_cell.angle_gamma   90.00
#
_symmetry.space_group_name_H-M   'P 1'
#
loop_
_entity.id
_entity.type
_entity.pdbx_description
1 polymer ?
#
loop_
_entity_poly.entity_id
_entity_poly.type
_entity_poly.pdbx_seq_one_letter_code
_entity_poly.pdbx_strand_id
1 'polypeptide(L)'
;MQKAIFGAKDYRSKWYSVVLTEGSHTLQELIEDYDPDAYTPAVVNAVATLRDETRTARDEAAQILEDVTAGAVPDSAVASKITAEGSASRAAVDARVAAGTTGFLTQEVAEETYAPRVGGVFFVGEHGLVGDWAGGDANSGSGTNDTAALTDLIAAVPDGSTIVFDATKTYRLDPLSITGKSLTLDFNGARVVTKTMDSGDLSVASPFISWSSTVGPEVDLSSSGFARGATEVITNPFSGSNGFSTDDLVIVRDRYPVARWDTGANASWVGRGEVNIVQSITPSTGTVRLRIPLSHQYQANFSVVPTLQRISTPVRPVVKNIGLIIDTNPDGMYTGDIETSGGHLFYFYACVDPRVENVRAEGWENHIVNFNKCLRPRTIDIEGRNPFQTGSGHGYIGRMTHCVDGEFTRSVAYGTRHVANYVASARCGSRSCRSYRPAGVSYQTHGLRSRDIYSVDDTVVGGDSSGWSHGNTTYAGDYGYRILRPRYYGTNNGVLARCGSTGTRIIDPEIHTTAKGVEVSSLASDVIVDLTQGTIEIFGEAGTSYAVHAADVNGSGEYKPGSVTVHGPGDLVGTRALVSLDVTGAARIGGVEYDQGDDQLQRWDGTDWAEVESGGAAGVTLDTDQTITGAKSMAEVGFFGTSALGTKPSATDDLGTVLSSLGLRTAGGAYPITTSGAVALTGGFRTGLGNRSGTYNITTNTAPFNMCDASGGAFTISLPNTGSAGYRFTIKKIDASANAVTVSAPIGIDGVPTLVLTDQWEWVEVVSTFTTGQYMIVGRG
;
A
#
# COMPACT_ATOMS: atom_id res chain seq x y z
N MET A 1 -16.00 18.86 -53.21
CA MET A 1 -17.03 18.68 -52.15
C MET A 1 -17.02 17.24 -51.62
N GLN A 2 -17.24 16.23 -52.47
CA GLN A 2 -17.06 14.81 -52.11
C GLN A 2 -15.70 14.53 -51.42
N LYS A 3 -14.57 14.89 -52.04
CA LYS A 3 -13.23 14.73 -51.41
C LYS A 3 -13.09 15.44 -50.05
N ALA A 4 -13.73 16.59 -49.84
CA ALA A 4 -13.69 17.33 -48.57
C ALA A 4 -14.53 16.65 -47.48
N ILE A 5 -15.70 16.09 -47.85
CA ILE A 5 -16.55 15.31 -46.96
C ILE A 5 -15.87 13.99 -46.57
N PHE A 6 -15.20 13.32 -47.52
CA PHE A 6 -14.44 12.10 -47.26
C PHE A 6 -13.14 12.34 -46.48
N GLY A 7 -12.44 13.45 -46.74
CA GLY A 7 -11.23 13.84 -46.00
C GLY A 7 -11.51 14.23 -44.55
N ALA A 8 -12.60 14.97 -44.29
CA ALA A 8 -12.98 15.39 -42.94
C ALA A 8 -13.49 14.26 -42.05
N LYS A 9 -14.05 13.19 -42.63
CA LYS A 9 -14.60 12.06 -41.88
C LYS A 9 -13.60 10.89 -41.68
N ASP A 10 -12.38 11.02 -42.20
CA ASP A 10 -11.28 10.05 -42.12
C ASP A 10 -11.71 8.59 -42.23
N TYR A 11 -12.44 8.27 -43.30
CA TYR A 11 -12.87 6.90 -43.54
C TYR A 11 -11.69 6.00 -43.91
N ARG A 12 -10.68 6.52 -44.62
CA ARG A 12 -9.51 5.72 -45.04
C ARG A 12 -8.80 5.08 -43.84
N SER A 13 -8.50 5.80 -42.77
CA SER A 13 -7.78 5.24 -41.62
C SER A 13 -8.60 4.15 -40.90
N LYS A 14 -9.90 4.36 -40.72
CA LYS A 14 -10.82 3.39 -40.11
C LYS A 14 -10.96 2.14 -40.97
N TRP A 15 -11.13 2.29 -42.27
CA TRP A 15 -11.20 1.17 -43.22
C TRP A 15 -9.89 0.38 -43.29
N TYR A 16 -8.74 1.06 -43.35
CA TYR A 16 -7.44 0.40 -43.27
C TYR A 16 -7.28 -0.34 -41.94
N SER A 17 -7.69 0.23 -40.81
CA SER A 17 -7.62 -0.45 -39.51
C SER A 17 -8.46 -1.74 -39.44
N VAL A 18 -9.55 -1.81 -40.22
CA VAL A 18 -10.44 -2.99 -40.31
C VAL A 18 -9.91 -4.03 -41.30
N VAL A 19 -9.18 -3.62 -42.36
CA VAL A 19 -8.74 -4.47 -43.50
C VAL A 19 -7.27 -4.94 -43.41
N LEU A 20 -6.44 -4.31 -42.57
CA LEU A 20 -4.96 -4.49 -42.51
C LEU A 20 -4.42 -5.87 -42.04
N THR A 21 -5.15 -6.98 -42.19
CA THR A 21 -4.53 -8.31 -42.10
C THR A 21 -3.86 -8.76 -43.41
N GLU A 22 -4.30 -8.35 -44.60
CA GLU A 22 -3.64 -8.73 -45.87
C GLU A 22 -3.83 -7.66 -46.99
N GLY A 23 -2.77 -6.92 -47.34
CA GLY A 23 -2.66 -6.16 -48.60
C GLY A 23 -3.13 -4.70 -48.63
N SER A 24 -2.56 -3.91 -49.54
CA SER A 24 -2.91 -2.50 -49.78
C SER A 24 -3.91 -2.36 -50.93
N HIS A 25 -5.12 -1.90 -50.63
CA HIS A 25 -6.16 -1.56 -51.63
C HIS A 25 -6.49 -0.07 -51.57
N THR A 26 -6.98 0.51 -52.67
CA THR A 26 -7.52 1.87 -52.68
C THR A 26 -8.97 1.89 -52.19
N LEU A 27 -9.41 3.03 -51.63
CA LEU A 27 -10.79 3.22 -51.17
C LEU A 27 -11.82 2.98 -52.29
N GLN A 28 -11.49 3.30 -53.55
CA GLN A 28 -12.38 3.11 -54.70
C GLN A 28 -12.57 1.62 -55.03
N GLU A 29 -11.48 0.85 -55.07
CA GLU A 29 -11.49 -0.60 -55.29
C GLU A 29 -12.30 -1.32 -54.21
N LEU A 30 -12.26 -0.87 -52.95
CA LEU A 30 -13.02 -1.49 -51.85
C LEU A 30 -14.52 -1.10 -51.81
N ILE A 31 -14.88 0.07 -52.36
CA ILE A 31 -16.30 0.50 -52.47
C ILE A 31 -17.01 -0.25 -53.60
N GLU A 32 -16.28 -0.57 -54.68
CA GLU A 32 -16.83 -1.11 -55.93
C GLU A 32 -16.62 -2.63 -56.06
N ASP A 33 -15.51 -3.20 -55.56
CA ASP A 33 -15.14 -4.63 -55.61
C ASP A 33 -15.07 -5.28 -54.21
N TYR A 34 -16.09 -5.08 -53.38
CA TYR A 34 -16.18 -5.80 -52.09
C TYR A 34 -16.42 -7.31 -52.31
N ASP A 35 -15.40 -8.13 -52.09
CA ASP A 35 -15.50 -9.59 -52.04
C ASP A 35 -15.70 -10.08 -50.58
N PRO A 36 -16.91 -10.50 -50.19
CA PRO A 36 -17.17 -11.01 -48.84
C PRO A 36 -16.41 -12.31 -48.52
N ASP A 37 -15.95 -13.05 -49.54
CA ASP A 37 -15.29 -14.34 -49.36
C ASP A 37 -13.81 -14.21 -48.97
N ALA A 38 -13.23 -13.00 -49.10
CA ALA A 38 -11.84 -12.71 -48.75
C ALA A 38 -11.61 -12.37 -47.25
N TYR A 39 -12.68 -12.25 -46.44
CA TYR A 39 -12.57 -11.73 -45.07
C TYR A 39 -13.43 -12.50 -44.04
N THR A 40 -13.07 -12.40 -42.76
CA THR A 40 -13.83 -13.07 -41.68
C THR A 40 -15.21 -12.42 -41.46
N PRO A 41 -16.25 -13.14 -40.99
CA PRO A 41 -17.61 -12.61 -40.86
C PRO A 41 -17.75 -11.32 -40.03
N ALA A 42 -16.92 -11.12 -39.01
CA ALA A 42 -16.92 -9.90 -38.19
C ALA A 42 -16.32 -8.70 -38.95
N VAL A 43 -15.27 -8.93 -39.74
CA VAL A 43 -14.66 -7.94 -40.63
C VAL A 43 -15.64 -7.61 -41.76
N VAL A 44 -16.26 -8.62 -42.38
CA VAL A 44 -17.30 -8.50 -43.41
C VAL A 44 -18.43 -7.57 -42.95
N ASN A 45 -18.96 -7.75 -41.74
CA ASN A 45 -20.04 -6.89 -41.22
C ASN A 45 -19.60 -5.44 -40.97
N ALA A 46 -18.42 -5.24 -40.36
CA ALA A 46 -17.89 -3.91 -40.11
C ALA A 46 -17.56 -3.15 -41.40
N VAL A 47 -16.98 -3.86 -42.37
CA VAL A 47 -16.68 -3.35 -43.72
C VAL A 47 -17.97 -3.01 -44.47
N ALA A 48 -19.01 -3.85 -44.39
CA ALA A 48 -20.31 -3.57 -45.02
C ALA A 48 -20.98 -2.31 -44.45
N THR A 49 -21.00 -2.14 -43.13
CA THR A 49 -21.54 -0.91 -42.50
C THR A 49 -20.79 0.33 -42.97
N LEU A 50 -19.46 0.28 -42.94
CA LEU A 50 -18.63 1.39 -43.38
C LEU A 50 -18.81 1.67 -44.89
N ARG A 51 -19.00 0.64 -45.73
CA ARG A 51 -19.29 0.76 -47.18
C ARG A 51 -20.56 1.52 -47.42
N ASP A 52 -21.61 1.16 -46.71
CA ASP A 52 -22.93 1.72 -46.88
C ASP A 52 -22.93 3.19 -46.41
N GLU A 53 -22.28 3.50 -45.28
CA GLU A 53 -22.06 4.89 -44.83
C GLU A 53 -21.27 5.72 -45.86
N THR A 54 -20.25 5.12 -46.47
CA THR A 54 -19.39 5.78 -47.48
C THR A 54 -20.18 6.05 -48.76
N ARG A 55 -21.04 5.12 -49.20
CA ARG A 55 -21.94 5.29 -50.35
C ARG A 55 -22.99 6.37 -50.07
N THR A 56 -23.62 6.35 -48.89
CA THR A 56 -24.56 7.40 -48.49
C THR A 56 -23.89 8.77 -48.52
N ALA A 57 -22.69 8.92 -47.97
CA ALA A 57 -21.96 10.20 -48.01
C ALA A 57 -21.60 10.64 -49.45
N ARG A 58 -21.29 9.70 -50.34
CA ARG A 58 -21.01 9.98 -51.76
C ARG A 58 -22.26 10.51 -52.46
N ASP A 59 -23.38 9.83 -52.27
CA ASP A 59 -24.65 10.12 -52.92
C ASP A 59 -25.23 11.44 -52.37
N GLU A 60 -25.11 11.70 -51.07
CA GLU A 60 -25.40 13.00 -50.46
C GLU A 60 -24.59 14.13 -51.07
N ALA A 61 -23.29 13.92 -51.26
CA ALA A 61 -22.41 14.91 -51.83
C ALA A 61 -22.62 15.10 -53.36
N ALA A 62 -23.08 14.07 -54.06
CA ALA A 62 -23.50 14.15 -55.46
C ALA A 62 -24.80 14.96 -55.58
N GLN A 63 -25.78 14.70 -54.71
CA GLN A 63 -27.03 15.47 -54.65
C GLN A 63 -26.76 16.96 -54.39
N ILE A 64 -25.89 17.28 -53.41
CA ILE A 64 -25.52 18.67 -53.14
C ILE A 64 -24.85 19.32 -54.35
N LEU A 65 -24.03 18.57 -55.10
CA LEU A 65 -23.37 19.09 -56.30
C LEU A 65 -24.37 19.33 -57.45
N GLU A 66 -25.33 18.43 -57.64
CA GLU A 66 -26.42 18.59 -58.61
C GLU A 66 -27.32 19.78 -58.26
N ASP A 67 -27.71 19.93 -56.99
CA ASP A 67 -28.54 21.03 -56.50
C ASP A 67 -27.85 22.39 -56.70
N VAL A 68 -26.55 22.48 -56.38
CA VAL A 68 -25.73 23.68 -56.60
C VAL A 68 -25.58 23.99 -58.09
N THR A 69 -25.39 22.97 -58.93
CA THR A 69 -25.25 23.13 -60.39
C THR A 69 -26.55 23.55 -61.05
N ALA A 70 -27.70 23.11 -60.51
CA ALA A 70 -29.03 23.52 -60.93
C ALA A 70 -29.41 24.94 -60.46
N GLY A 71 -28.55 25.62 -59.69
CA GLY A 71 -28.84 26.93 -59.13
C GLY A 71 -29.91 26.91 -58.04
N ALA A 72 -30.22 25.73 -57.49
CA ALA A 72 -31.12 25.61 -56.36
C ALA A 72 -30.43 26.17 -55.11
N VAL A 73 -31.07 27.13 -54.43
CA VAL A 73 -30.68 27.52 -53.08
C VAL A 73 -30.81 26.26 -52.21
N PRO A 74 -29.77 25.85 -51.45
CA PRO A 74 -29.86 24.64 -50.66
C PRO A 74 -31.08 24.73 -49.75
N ASP A 75 -31.96 23.72 -49.79
CA ASP A 75 -33.10 23.63 -48.90
C ASP A 75 -32.65 23.87 -47.44
N SER A 76 -33.52 24.47 -46.64
CA SER A 76 -33.37 24.63 -45.20
C SER A 76 -32.84 23.37 -44.49
N ALA A 77 -33.12 22.17 -45.02
CA ALA A 77 -32.58 20.89 -44.57
C ALA A 77 -31.07 20.69 -44.86
N VAL A 78 -30.54 21.22 -45.97
CA VAL A 78 -29.11 21.17 -46.33
C VAL A 78 -28.36 22.30 -45.61
N ALA A 79 -28.94 23.50 -45.55
CA ALA A 79 -28.37 24.63 -44.80
C ALA A 79 -28.24 24.32 -43.30
N SER A 80 -29.25 23.69 -42.70
CA SER A 80 -29.18 23.24 -41.29
C SER A 80 -28.12 22.16 -41.06
N LYS A 81 -27.88 21.25 -42.03
CA LYS A 81 -26.82 20.23 -41.93
C LYS A 81 -25.40 20.78 -42.09
N ILE A 82 -25.21 21.81 -42.92
CA ILE A 82 -23.93 22.51 -43.08
C ILE A 82 -23.63 23.42 -41.88
N THR A 83 -24.66 23.97 -41.25
CA THR A 83 -24.52 24.89 -40.12
C THR A 83 -24.57 24.22 -38.74
N ALA A 84 -25.01 22.96 -38.66
CA ALA A 84 -25.08 22.17 -37.43
C ALA A 84 -23.72 22.09 -36.71
N GLU A 85 -23.70 22.56 -35.47
CA GLU A 85 -22.52 22.60 -34.60
C GLU A 85 -21.99 21.18 -34.34
N GLY A 86 -20.68 20.99 -34.51
CA GLY A 86 -20.02 19.67 -34.38
C GLY A 86 -20.14 18.74 -35.60
N SER A 87 -20.82 19.15 -36.69
CA SER A 87 -20.88 18.33 -37.91
C SER A 87 -19.57 18.42 -38.72
N ALA A 88 -19.20 17.33 -39.40
CA ALA A 88 -18.02 17.32 -40.29
C ALA A 88 -18.13 18.35 -41.43
N SER A 89 -19.36 18.63 -41.89
CA SER A 89 -19.65 19.64 -42.89
C SER A 89 -19.40 21.05 -42.35
N ARG A 90 -19.74 21.31 -41.08
CA ARG A 90 -19.45 22.57 -40.41
C ARG A 90 -17.95 22.76 -40.18
N ALA A 91 -17.26 21.72 -39.73
CA ALA A 91 -15.80 21.73 -39.58
C ALA A 91 -15.06 22.02 -40.89
N ALA A 92 -15.54 21.47 -42.02
CA ALA A 92 -14.98 21.74 -43.34
C ALA A 92 -15.22 23.19 -43.80
N VAL A 93 -16.36 23.79 -43.45
CA VAL A 93 -16.67 25.21 -43.71
C VAL A 93 -15.82 26.11 -42.82
N ASP A 94 -15.72 25.81 -41.52
CA ASP A 94 -14.95 26.60 -40.56
C ASP A 94 -13.45 26.55 -40.89
N ALA A 95 -12.91 25.40 -41.31
CA ALA A 95 -11.54 25.28 -41.79
C ALA A 95 -11.26 26.13 -43.04
N ARG A 96 -12.25 26.25 -43.93
CA ARG A 96 -12.16 27.08 -45.14
C ARG A 96 -12.23 28.58 -44.83
N VAL A 97 -13.09 28.96 -43.88
CA VAL A 97 -13.17 30.31 -43.33
C VAL A 97 -11.87 30.69 -42.63
N ALA A 98 -11.31 29.80 -41.81
CA ALA A 98 -10.03 29.99 -41.14
C ALA A 98 -8.85 30.12 -42.11
N ALA A 99 -8.88 29.39 -43.24
CA ALA A 99 -7.88 29.46 -44.29
C ALA A 99 -8.02 30.69 -45.23
N GLY A 100 -9.05 31.52 -45.05
CA GLY A 100 -9.24 32.75 -45.85
C GLY A 100 -9.48 32.53 -47.35
N THR A 101 -9.88 31.31 -47.76
CA THR A 101 -9.98 30.94 -49.19
C THR A 101 -11.37 31.20 -49.77
N THR A 102 -11.46 32.08 -50.76
CA THR A 102 -12.68 32.33 -51.56
C THR A 102 -12.64 31.58 -52.89
N GLY A 103 -13.73 30.88 -53.26
CA GLY A 103 -13.86 30.21 -54.57
C GLY A 103 -13.52 28.71 -54.56
N PHE A 104 -13.82 27.99 -55.66
CA PHE A 104 -13.52 26.56 -55.81
C PHE A 104 -12.02 26.30 -55.73
N LEU A 105 -11.59 25.41 -54.82
CA LEU A 105 -10.20 24.99 -54.71
C LEU A 105 -9.82 24.12 -55.90
N THR A 106 -8.61 24.29 -56.43
CA THR A 106 -8.01 23.31 -57.34
C THR A 106 -7.75 22.01 -56.58
N GLN A 107 -7.66 20.90 -57.31
CA GLN A 107 -7.44 19.58 -56.73
C GLN A 107 -6.20 19.54 -55.81
N GLU A 108 -5.11 20.16 -56.24
CA GLU A 108 -3.84 20.23 -55.53
C GLU A 108 -3.96 21.00 -54.21
N VAL A 109 -4.64 22.16 -54.21
CA VAL A 109 -4.87 22.97 -53.01
C VAL A 109 -5.83 22.27 -52.04
N ALA A 110 -6.83 21.54 -52.55
CA ALA A 110 -7.71 20.74 -51.70
C ALA A 110 -6.96 19.56 -51.05
N GLU A 111 -6.03 18.93 -51.77
CA GLU A 111 -5.20 17.83 -51.25
C GLU A 111 -4.23 18.33 -50.16
N GLU A 112 -3.64 19.53 -50.32
CA GLU A 112 -2.81 20.17 -49.30
C GLU A 112 -3.60 20.65 -48.07
N THR A 113 -4.80 21.22 -48.30
CA THR A 113 -5.64 21.80 -47.22
C THR A 113 -6.30 20.73 -46.35
N TYR A 114 -6.59 19.54 -46.91
CA TYR A 114 -7.38 18.49 -46.25
C TYR A 114 -6.64 17.16 -46.04
N ALA A 115 -5.34 17.08 -46.33
CA ALA A 115 -4.54 15.91 -45.98
C ALA A 115 -4.47 15.76 -44.44
N PRO A 116 -4.67 14.54 -43.88
CA PRO A 116 -4.27 14.24 -42.51
C PRO A 116 -2.77 14.47 -42.43
N ARG A 117 -2.36 15.53 -41.74
CA ARG A 117 -0.95 15.84 -41.57
C ARG A 117 -0.38 14.84 -40.56
N VAL A 118 0.14 13.72 -41.07
CA VAL A 118 1.04 12.85 -40.31
C VAL A 118 2.18 13.73 -39.81
N GLY A 119 2.47 13.69 -38.51
CA GLY A 119 3.50 14.53 -37.90
C GLY A 119 4.82 14.49 -38.69
N GLY A 120 5.43 15.66 -38.88
CA GLY A 120 6.70 15.81 -39.60
C GLY A 120 7.89 15.96 -38.66
N VAL A 121 9.11 16.01 -39.24
CA VAL A 121 10.33 16.39 -38.52
C VAL A 121 10.75 17.77 -39.01
N PHE A 122 10.98 18.71 -38.08
CA PHE A 122 11.29 20.11 -38.37
C PHE A 122 12.55 20.51 -37.62
N PHE A 123 13.55 21.04 -38.33
CA PHE A 123 14.81 21.49 -37.73
C PHE A 123 14.74 22.97 -37.42
N VAL A 124 14.98 23.36 -36.17
CA VAL A 124 14.73 24.74 -35.71
C VAL A 124 15.52 25.80 -36.49
N GLY A 125 16.71 25.49 -36.99
CA GLY A 125 17.54 26.41 -37.77
C GLY A 125 16.96 26.78 -39.14
N GLU A 126 16.09 25.93 -39.69
CA GLU A 126 15.34 26.20 -40.94
C GLU A 126 14.15 27.14 -40.71
N HIS A 127 13.85 27.40 -39.43
CA HIS A 127 12.68 28.15 -38.98
C HIS A 127 13.05 29.37 -38.12
N GLY A 128 14.27 29.88 -38.28
CA GLY A 128 14.67 31.18 -37.73
C GLY A 128 15.20 31.15 -36.30
N LEU A 129 15.30 29.99 -35.64
CA LEU A 129 15.98 29.90 -34.35
C LEU A 129 17.50 29.92 -34.57
N VAL A 130 18.18 30.85 -33.92
CA VAL A 130 19.61 31.14 -34.14
C VAL A 130 20.50 30.32 -33.21
N GLY A 131 20.13 30.21 -31.92
CA GLY A 131 20.87 29.44 -30.94
C GLY A 131 22.28 29.96 -30.64
N ASP A 132 22.44 31.29 -30.65
CA ASP A 132 23.71 32.00 -30.46
C ASP A 132 23.90 32.59 -29.06
N TRP A 133 23.10 32.16 -28.07
CA TRP A 133 23.21 32.69 -26.72
C TRP A 133 24.58 32.38 -26.10
N ALA A 134 25.27 33.42 -25.64
CA ALA A 134 26.62 33.34 -25.11
C ALA A 134 26.71 33.96 -23.72
N GLY A 135 27.32 33.21 -22.80
CA GLY A 135 27.58 33.63 -21.42
C GLY A 135 26.36 33.53 -20.51
N GLY A 136 26.62 33.24 -19.23
CA GLY A 136 25.67 33.45 -18.12
C GLY A 136 24.30 32.79 -18.21
N ASP A 137 23.40 33.30 -17.38
CA ASP A 137 21.94 33.08 -17.40
C ASP A 137 21.25 34.14 -18.28
N ALA A 138 19.92 34.26 -18.19
CA ALA A 138 19.19 35.25 -18.99
C ALA A 138 19.49 36.71 -18.64
N ASN A 139 19.94 36.99 -17.41
CA ASN A 139 20.21 38.35 -16.94
C ASN A 139 21.62 38.82 -17.34
N SER A 140 22.56 37.88 -17.46
CA SER A 140 23.99 38.17 -17.65
C SER A 140 24.53 37.78 -19.02
N GLY A 141 23.81 36.95 -19.78
CA GLY A 141 24.17 36.54 -21.13
C GLY A 141 23.82 37.55 -22.23
N SER A 142 24.23 37.23 -23.45
CA SER A 142 23.90 38.01 -24.65
C SER A 142 23.69 37.10 -25.86
N GLY A 143 22.83 37.51 -26.78
CA GLY A 143 22.49 36.74 -27.99
C GLY A 143 21.01 36.89 -28.34
N THR A 144 20.54 36.06 -29.26
CA THR A 144 19.16 36.05 -29.71
C THR A 144 18.27 35.33 -28.70
N ASN A 145 17.12 35.92 -28.39
CA ASN A 145 16.03 35.24 -27.69
C ASN A 145 15.13 34.57 -28.74
N ASP A 146 15.22 33.25 -28.83
CA ASP A 146 14.61 32.44 -29.90
C ASP A 146 13.14 32.08 -29.62
N THR A 147 12.55 32.59 -28.53
CA THR A 147 11.20 32.22 -28.07
C THR A 147 10.11 32.49 -29.11
N ALA A 148 10.16 33.65 -29.76
CA ALA A 148 9.16 34.02 -30.77
C ALA A 148 9.23 33.05 -31.97
N ALA A 149 10.42 32.77 -32.47
CA ALA A 149 10.63 31.84 -33.59
C ALA A 149 10.19 30.41 -33.23
N LEU A 150 10.47 29.95 -32.00
CA LEU A 150 9.98 28.65 -31.51
C LEU A 150 8.45 28.62 -31.42
N THR A 151 7.82 29.70 -30.94
CA THR A 151 6.37 29.81 -30.82
C THR A 151 5.69 29.76 -32.19
N ASP A 152 6.25 30.49 -33.17
CA ASP A 152 5.76 30.49 -34.54
C ASP A 152 5.90 29.12 -35.20
N LEU A 153 7.04 28.44 -34.98
CA LEU A 153 7.24 27.07 -35.45
C LEU A 153 6.23 26.10 -34.81
N ILE A 154 6.07 26.14 -33.49
CA ILE A 154 5.10 25.32 -32.76
C ILE A 154 3.69 25.54 -33.32
N ALA A 155 3.31 26.78 -33.64
CA ALA A 155 2.00 27.07 -34.24
C ALA A 155 1.87 26.46 -35.65
N ALA A 156 2.91 26.58 -36.48
CA ALA A 156 2.90 26.17 -37.88
C ALA A 156 2.96 24.65 -38.12
N VAL A 157 3.68 23.89 -37.28
CA VAL A 157 3.86 22.45 -37.50
C VAL A 157 2.57 21.66 -37.33
N PRO A 158 2.39 20.52 -38.02
CA PRO A 158 1.30 19.58 -37.73
C PRO A 158 1.31 19.06 -36.29
N ASP A 159 0.14 18.64 -35.80
CA ASP A 159 0.06 17.84 -34.58
C ASP A 159 0.82 16.50 -34.74
N GLY A 160 1.40 15.99 -33.67
CA GLY A 160 2.25 14.79 -33.67
C GLY A 160 3.66 14.99 -34.25
N SER A 161 4.06 16.22 -34.60
CA SER A 161 5.38 16.50 -35.18
C SER A 161 6.51 16.45 -34.15
N THR A 162 7.74 16.27 -34.66
CA THR A 162 8.99 16.40 -33.91
C THR A 162 9.73 17.66 -34.32
N ILE A 163 10.09 18.50 -33.36
CA ILE A 163 10.93 19.68 -33.54
C ILE A 163 12.33 19.34 -33.00
N VAL A 164 13.35 19.48 -33.83
CA VAL A 164 14.73 19.07 -33.53
C VAL A 164 15.65 20.28 -33.45
N PHE A 165 16.35 20.42 -32.33
CA PHE A 165 17.34 21.48 -32.10
C PHE A 165 18.74 21.06 -32.57
N ASP A 166 19.64 22.03 -32.74
CA ASP A 166 21.04 21.77 -33.06
C ASP A 166 21.84 21.56 -31.77
N ALA A 167 22.48 20.38 -31.66
CA ALA A 167 23.29 19.96 -30.52
C ALA A 167 24.41 20.93 -30.14
N THR A 168 24.91 21.71 -31.10
CA THR A 168 26.07 22.59 -30.94
C THR A 168 25.71 23.98 -30.43
N LYS A 169 24.41 24.26 -30.28
CA LYS A 169 23.87 25.59 -30.04
C LYS A 169 23.39 25.79 -28.60
N THR A 170 23.28 27.07 -28.22
CA THR A 170 22.69 27.49 -26.95
C THR A 170 21.51 28.40 -27.24
N TYR A 171 20.31 27.95 -26.89
CA TYR A 171 19.08 28.68 -27.15
C TYR A 171 18.63 29.41 -25.88
N ARG A 172 18.35 30.71 -26.01
CA ARG A 172 17.62 31.45 -24.99
C ARG A 172 16.13 31.35 -25.29
N LEU A 173 15.39 30.73 -24.38
CA LEU A 173 13.95 30.49 -24.52
C LEU A 173 13.23 30.91 -23.23
N ASP A 174 12.30 31.83 -23.34
CA ASP A 174 11.38 32.27 -22.29
C ASP A 174 10.20 31.32 -22.13
N PRO A 175 9.50 31.40 -20.98
CA PRO A 175 8.28 30.67 -20.73
C PRO A 175 7.31 30.67 -21.91
N LEU A 176 6.90 29.47 -22.33
CA LEU A 176 5.97 29.25 -23.44
C LEU A 176 4.89 28.22 -23.06
N SER A 177 3.71 28.38 -23.67
CA SER A 177 2.54 27.54 -23.39
C SER A 177 2.09 26.80 -24.65
N ILE A 178 1.92 25.48 -24.54
CA ILE A 178 1.43 24.60 -25.60
C ILE A 178 0.13 23.94 -25.13
N THR A 179 -0.97 24.19 -25.84
CA THR A 179 -2.30 23.72 -25.44
C THR A 179 -2.96 22.94 -26.56
N GLY A 180 -3.47 21.74 -26.25
CA GLY A 180 -4.27 20.93 -27.17
C GLY A 180 -3.49 20.36 -28.37
N LYS A 181 -2.15 20.38 -28.33
CA LYS A 181 -1.25 19.86 -29.36
C LYS A 181 -0.24 18.89 -28.77
N SER A 182 -0.06 17.74 -29.38
CA SER A 182 0.96 16.74 -29.08
C SER A 182 2.19 16.97 -29.96
N LEU A 183 3.35 17.19 -29.36
CA LEU A 183 4.61 17.36 -30.10
C LEU A 183 5.73 16.65 -29.35
N THR A 184 6.81 16.38 -30.09
CA THR A 184 8.10 16.02 -29.51
C THR A 184 9.07 17.19 -29.68
N LEU A 185 9.58 17.73 -28.58
CA LEU A 185 10.69 18.67 -28.57
C LEU A 185 11.98 17.89 -28.27
N ASP A 186 12.76 17.64 -29.31
CA ASP A 186 14.06 16.95 -29.22
C ASP A 186 15.18 17.99 -29.25
N PHE A 187 15.71 18.33 -28.07
CA PHE A 187 16.78 19.31 -27.97
C PHE A 187 18.12 18.78 -28.47
N ASN A 188 18.23 17.48 -28.74
CA ASN A 188 19.37 16.87 -29.43
C ASN A 188 20.75 17.21 -28.80
N GLY A 189 20.80 17.44 -27.49
CA GLY A 189 22.02 17.82 -26.75
C GLY A 189 22.27 19.33 -26.65
N ALA A 190 21.41 20.17 -27.23
CA ALA A 190 21.51 21.62 -27.15
C ALA A 190 21.47 22.12 -25.70
N ARG A 191 22.05 23.30 -25.48
CA ARG A 191 21.96 24.03 -24.22
C ARG A 191 20.77 24.98 -24.26
N VAL A 192 20.07 25.12 -23.14
CA VAL A 192 18.93 26.01 -22.99
C VAL A 192 19.17 26.96 -21.81
N VAL A 193 18.95 28.24 -22.04
CA VAL A 193 18.86 29.25 -20.98
C VAL A 193 17.41 29.71 -20.91
N THR A 194 16.84 29.71 -19.72
CA THR A 194 15.47 30.18 -19.48
C THR A 194 15.40 31.15 -18.31
N LYS A 195 14.25 31.81 -18.17
CA LYS A 195 13.95 32.74 -17.10
C LYS A 195 12.50 32.54 -16.68
N THR A 196 12.28 31.69 -15.69
CA THR A 196 10.93 31.39 -15.20
C THR A 196 10.37 32.48 -14.29
N MET A 197 11.22 33.38 -13.80
CA MET A 197 10.87 34.43 -12.85
C MET A 197 11.75 35.69 -13.02
N ASP A 198 11.17 36.84 -12.71
CA ASP A 198 11.89 38.11 -12.57
C ASP A 198 12.21 38.41 -11.09
N SER A 199 13.41 38.93 -10.82
CA SER A 199 13.84 39.33 -9.47
C SER A 199 13.06 40.52 -8.88
N GLY A 200 12.29 41.23 -9.72
CA GLY A 200 11.46 42.35 -9.29
C GLY A 200 10.13 41.97 -8.64
N ASP A 201 9.64 40.74 -8.86
CA ASP A 201 8.38 40.25 -8.30
C ASP A 201 8.43 38.74 -8.07
N LEU A 202 8.79 38.35 -6.84
CA LEU A 202 8.90 36.95 -6.42
C LEU A 202 7.55 36.24 -6.25
N SER A 203 6.43 36.90 -6.54
CA SER A 203 5.08 36.30 -6.47
C SER A 203 4.59 35.79 -7.83
N VAL A 204 5.28 36.14 -8.92
CA VAL A 204 4.90 35.78 -10.29
C VAL A 204 6.01 34.93 -10.92
N ALA A 205 5.62 33.74 -11.37
CA ALA A 205 6.47 32.87 -12.15
C ALA A 205 5.67 32.27 -13.31
N SER A 206 6.38 31.70 -14.27
CA SER A 206 5.79 30.91 -15.34
C SER A 206 6.68 29.73 -15.66
N PRO A 207 6.12 28.52 -15.83
CA PRO A 207 6.91 27.38 -16.25
C PRO A 207 7.63 27.65 -17.58
N PHE A 208 8.89 27.21 -17.71
CA PHE A 208 9.60 27.35 -18.99
C PHE A 208 8.77 26.70 -20.14
N ILE A 209 8.29 25.47 -19.95
CA ILE A 209 7.28 24.89 -20.83
C ILE A 209 6.07 24.51 -19.98
N SER A 210 4.94 25.16 -20.26
CA SER A 210 3.62 24.75 -19.79
C SER A 210 2.90 23.99 -20.91
N TRP A 211 2.56 22.74 -20.67
CA TRP A 211 1.91 21.88 -21.66
C TRP A 211 0.59 21.35 -21.13
N SER A 212 -0.51 21.59 -21.84
CA SER A 212 -1.83 21.21 -21.35
C SER A 212 -2.71 20.57 -22.41
N SER A 213 -3.49 19.57 -21.97
CA SER A 213 -4.72 19.19 -22.67
C SER A 213 -5.79 20.25 -22.41
N THR A 214 -6.73 20.45 -23.33
CA THR A 214 -7.95 21.21 -23.00
C THR A 214 -8.91 20.34 -22.20
N VAL A 215 -9.59 20.94 -21.22
CA VAL A 215 -10.58 20.27 -20.38
C VAL A 215 -11.92 20.98 -20.48
N GLY A 216 -13.01 20.21 -20.45
CA GLY A 216 -14.38 20.70 -20.46
C GLY A 216 -14.83 21.26 -19.10
N PRO A 217 -16.10 21.69 -18.97
CA PRO A 217 -16.65 22.09 -17.69
C PRO A 217 -16.75 20.91 -16.72
N GLU A 218 -16.80 21.21 -15.43
CA GLU A 218 -17.04 20.22 -14.39
C GLU A 218 -18.51 19.83 -14.34
N VAL A 219 -18.77 18.54 -14.18
CA VAL A 219 -20.10 18.00 -13.92
C VAL A 219 -20.13 17.51 -12.49
N ASP A 220 -21.06 18.03 -11.69
CA ASP A 220 -21.27 17.59 -10.32
C ASP A 220 -21.67 16.11 -10.28
N LEU A 221 -21.16 15.40 -9.27
CA LEU A 221 -21.51 14.02 -8.98
C LEU A 221 -22.42 13.94 -7.75
N SER A 222 -23.00 12.76 -7.53
CA SER A 222 -23.86 12.46 -6.38
C SER A 222 -23.20 12.85 -5.04
N SER A 223 -23.99 13.50 -4.18
CA SER A 223 -23.58 13.85 -2.81
C SER A 223 -23.38 12.64 -1.90
N SER A 224 -23.85 11.44 -2.30
CA SER A 224 -23.61 10.19 -1.57
C SER A 224 -22.13 9.77 -1.56
N GLY A 225 -21.31 10.32 -2.46
CA GLY A 225 -19.92 9.91 -2.65
C GLY A 225 -19.80 8.53 -3.31
N PHE A 226 -18.56 8.10 -3.48
CA PHE A 226 -18.16 6.87 -4.17
C PHE A 226 -17.06 6.16 -3.38
N ALA A 227 -17.23 4.87 -3.15
CA ALA A 227 -16.24 4.06 -2.45
C ALA A 227 -14.99 3.82 -3.32
N ARG A 228 -13.86 3.55 -2.67
CA ARG A 228 -12.69 2.97 -3.36
C ARG A 228 -13.11 1.68 -4.05
N GLY A 229 -12.58 1.44 -5.25
CA GLY A 229 -12.89 0.28 -6.06
C GLY A 229 -14.22 0.36 -6.80
N ALA A 230 -15.00 1.44 -6.62
CA ALA A 230 -16.17 1.66 -7.45
C ALA A 230 -15.75 1.84 -8.92
N THR A 231 -16.52 1.27 -9.83
CA THR A 231 -16.36 1.43 -11.28
C THR A 231 -17.43 2.33 -11.87
N GLU A 232 -18.32 2.89 -11.05
CA GLU A 232 -19.43 3.71 -11.49
C GLU A 232 -19.49 4.99 -10.66
N VAL A 233 -19.64 6.11 -11.36
CA VAL A 233 -20.00 7.40 -10.76
C VAL A 233 -21.36 7.84 -11.29
N ILE A 234 -22.06 8.66 -10.50
CA ILE A 234 -23.41 9.12 -10.80
C ILE A 234 -23.37 10.64 -10.88
N THR A 235 -23.74 11.23 -12.02
CA THR A 235 -23.81 12.69 -12.19
C THR A 235 -25.04 13.26 -11.50
N ASN A 236 -24.99 14.51 -11.07
CA ASN A 236 -26.12 15.25 -10.56
C ASN A 236 -26.15 16.66 -11.18
N PRO A 237 -27.12 17.00 -12.05
CA PRO A 237 -28.27 16.19 -12.44
C PRO A 237 -27.88 14.96 -13.28
N PHE A 238 -28.77 13.97 -13.37
CA PHE A 238 -28.54 12.77 -14.19
C PHE A 238 -28.27 13.09 -15.66
N SER A 239 -28.85 14.18 -16.20
CA SER A 239 -28.55 14.65 -17.55
C SER A 239 -27.09 15.04 -17.77
N GLY A 240 -26.30 15.28 -16.72
CA GLY A 240 -24.87 15.56 -16.80
C GLY A 240 -24.07 14.45 -17.48
N SER A 241 -24.53 13.18 -17.39
CA SER A 241 -23.84 12.06 -18.04
C SER A 241 -23.87 12.15 -19.58
N ASN A 242 -24.77 12.95 -20.16
CA ASN A 242 -24.84 13.17 -21.61
C ASN A 242 -23.62 13.92 -22.17
N GLY A 243 -22.83 14.57 -21.31
CA GLY A 243 -21.60 15.26 -21.70
C GLY A 243 -20.40 14.34 -21.96
N PHE A 244 -20.56 13.03 -21.75
CA PHE A 244 -19.50 12.04 -21.87
C PHE A 244 -19.86 10.97 -22.91
N SER A 245 -18.85 10.27 -23.40
CA SER A 245 -18.95 9.18 -24.35
C SER A 245 -17.96 8.08 -24.00
N THR A 246 -18.21 6.86 -24.47
CA THR A 246 -17.23 5.77 -24.38
C THR A 246 -15.87 6.24 -24.90
N ASP A 247 -14.84 5.93 -24.13
CA ASP A 247 -13.42 6.23 -24.38
C ASP A 247 -12.98 7.66 -24.06
N ASP A 248 -13.88 8.50 -23.57
CA ASP A 248 -13.50 9.79 -23.03
C ASP A 248 -12.56 9.62 -21.83
N LEU A 249 -11.47 10.40 -21.86
CA LEU A 249 -10.63 10.60 -20.71
C LEU A 249 -11.30 11.61 -19.78
N VAL A 250 -11.35 11.27 -18.49
CA VAL A 250 -12.05 12.06 -17.49
C VAL A 250 -11.22 12.21 -16.23
N ILE A 251 -11.38 13.34 -15.56
CA ILE A 251 -10.80 13.63 -14.26
C ILE A 251 -11.93 13.50 -13.24
N VAL A 252 -11.81 12.54 -12.33
CA VAL A 252 -12.66 12.43 -11.14
C VAL A 252 -11.96 13.15 -10.01
N ARG A 253 -12.66 14.02 -9.28
CA ARG A 253 -12.06 14.69 -8.12
C ARG A 253 -13.06 15.06 -7.05
N ASP A 254 -12.56 15.32 -5.85
CA ASP A 254 -13.29 16.05 -4.82
C ASP A 254 -12.47 17.26 -4.32
N ARG A 255 -12.98 17.95 -3.30
CA ARG A 255 -12.31 19.06 -2.63
C ARG A 255 -12.66 19.01 -1.15
N TYR A 256 -11.68 19.22 -0.29
CA TYR A 256 -11.90 19.40 1.15
C TYR A 256 -10.99 20.50 1.69
N PRO A 257 -11.36 21.16 2.80
CA PRO A 257 -10.49 22.17 3.38
C PRO A 257 -9.24 21.49 3.94
N VAL A 258 -8.07 21.98 3.51
CA VAL A 258 -6.77 21.65 4.08
C VAL A 258 -6.04 22.93 4.50
N ALA A 259 -5.19 22.82 5.53
CA ALA A 259 -4.31 23.91 5.93
C ALA A 259 -3.39 24.28 4.75
N ARG A 260 -3.24 25.57 4.45
CA ARG A 260 -2.28 25.99 3.41
C ARG A 260 -0.86 25.61 3.84
N TRP A 261 -0.08 25.14 2.87
CA TRP A 261 1.23 24.50 3.04
C TRP A 261 2.31 25.38 3.66
N ASP A 262 2.12 26.69 3.57
CA ASP A 262 3.11 27.75 3.80
C ASP A 262 2.70 28.71 4.94
N THR A 263 1.41 28.84 5.23
CA THR A 263 0.89 29.87 6.14
C THR A 263 0.30 29.32 7.43
N GLY A 264 0.07 27.99 7.54
CA GLY A 264 -0.60 27.40 8.71
C GLY A 264 -2.04 27.87 8.93
N ALA A 265 -2.56 28.74 8.05
CA ALA A 265 -3.93 29.22 8.05
C ALA A 265 -4.79 28.28 7.19
N ASN A 266 -5.97 27.92 7.69
CA ASN A 266 -6.96 27.12 6.97
C ASN A 266 -7.55 27.93 5.82
N ALA A 267 -7.38 27.50 4.55
CA ALA A 267 -8.23 27.96 3.43
C ALA A 267 -8.04 27.27 2.06
N SER A 268 -7.14 26.29 1.85
CA SER A 268 -7.04 25.69 0.51
C SER A 268 -8.06 24.57 0.35
N TRP A 269 -8.89 24.63 -0.69
CA TRP A 269 -9.85 23.57 -1.05
C TRP A 269 -9.20 22.60 -2.04
N VAL A 270 -8.36 21.71 -1.51
CA VAL A 270 -7.67 20.67 -2.29
C VAL A 270 -8.29 19.33 -1.95
N GLY A 271 -8.42 18.45 -2.93
CA GLY A 271 -9.02 17.14 -2.72
C GLY A 271 -8.23 16.02 -3.36
N ARG A 272 -8.86 14.86 -3.45
CA ARG A 272 -8.36 13.73 -4.22
C ARG A 272 -8.68 13.97 -5.69
N GLY A 273 -7.87 13.41 -6.58
CA GLY A 273 -8.09 13.50 -8.00
C GLY A 273 -7.41 12.36 -8.74
N GLU A 274 -8.07 11.82 -9.76
CA GLU A 274 -7.48 10.80 -10.61
C GLU A 274 -8.04 10.87 -12.03
N VAL A 275 -7.20 10.52 -13.01
CA VAL A 275 -7.61 10.38 -14.42
C VAL A 275 -8.13 8.97 -14.64
N ASN A 276 -9.23 8.85 -15.38
CA ASN A 276 -9.86 7.59 -15.74
C ASN A 276 -10.37 7.64 -17.18
N ILE A 277 -10.94 6.53 -17.65
CA ILE A 277 -11.50 6.40 -19.00
C ILE A 277 -12.95 5.92 -18.86
N VAL A 278 -13.86 6.57 -19.58
CA VAL A 278 -15.26 6.17 -19.65
C VAL A 278 -15.39 4.86 -20.44
N GLN A 279 -16.04 3.87 -19.84
CA GLN A 279 -16.40 2.61 -20.49
C GLN A 279 -17.77 2.71 -21.17
N SER A 280 -18.76 3.25 -20.47
CA SER A 280 -20.12 3.41 -20.98
C SER A 280 -20.89 4.45 -20.16
N ILE A 281 -21.97 4.97 -20.73
CA ILE A 281 -22.89 5.89 -20.06
C ILE A 281 -24.31 5.33 -20.04
N THR A 282 -25.05 5.63 -18.98
CA THR A 282 -26.49 5.36 -18.86
C THR A 282 -27.22 6.66 -18.49
N PRO A 283 -27.66 7.44 -19.49
CA PRO A 283 -28.32 8.73 -19.30
C PRO A 283 -29.51 8.74 -18.34
N SER A 284 -30.34 7.70 -18.38
CA SER A 284 -31.56 7.62 -17.56
C SER A 284 -31.28 7.57 -16.06
N THR A 285 -30.09 7.12 -15.66
CA THR A 285 -29.66 7.00 -14.26
C THR A 285 -28.49 7.93 -13.93
N GLY A 286 -28.02 8.74 -14.89
CA GLY A 286 -26.83 9.58 -14.73
C GLY A 286 -25.53 8.80 -14.53
N THR A 287 -25.52 7.50 -14.84
CA THR A 287 -24.37 6.65 -14.55
C THR A 287 -23.29 6.80 -15.61
N VAL A 288 -22.06 7.04 -15.17
CA VAL A 288 -20.86 6.94 -15.99
C VAL A 288 -20.03 5.78 -15.44
N ARG A 289 -19.88 4.71 -16.23
CA ARG A 289 -19.04 3.58 -15.88
C ARG A 289 -17.60 3.84 -16.33
N LEU A 290 -16.65 3.63 -15.45
CA LEU A 290 -15.22 3.84 -15.63
C LEU A 290 -14.52 2.50 -15.89
N ARG A 291 -13.50 2.52 -16.75
CA ARG A 291 -12.71 1.32 -17.08
C ARG A 291 -11.83 0.85 -15.93
N ILE A 292 -11.32 1.78 -15.14
CA ILE A 292 -10.42 1.49 -14.01
C ILE A 292 -11.20 1.75 -12.72
N PRO A 293 -11.20 0.83 -11.74
CA PRO A 293 -11.77 1.09 -10.42
C PRO A 293 -11.13 2.31 -9.76
N LEU A 294 -11.94 3.14 -9.09
CA LEU A 294 -11.46 4.34 -8.40
C LEU A 294 -10.40 3.97 -7.34
N SER A 295 -9.25 4.62 -7.40
CA SER A 295 -8.16 4.39 -6.44
C SER A 295 -8.52 4.97 -5.07
N HIS A 296 -9.23 6.09 -5.10
CA HIS A 296 -9.63 6.81 -3.91
C HIS A 296 -11.13 6.63 -3.62
N GLN A 297 -11.49 6.80 -2.36
CA GLN A 297 -12.86 7.10 -2.00
C GLN A 297 -13.11 8.59 -2.27
N TYR A 298 -14.25 8.96 -2.82
CA TYR A 298 -14.67 10.35 -3.01
C TYR A 298 -15.91 10.62 -2.18
N GLN A 299 -15.98 11.78 -1.54
CA GLN A 299 -17.06 12.12 -0.62
C GLN A 299 -17.44 13.59 -0.82
N ALA A 300 -18.71 13.92 -0.60
CA ALA A 300 -19.09 15.31 -0.44
C ALA A 300 -18.52 15.86 0.87
N ASN A 301 -18.05 17.11 0.84
CA ASN A 301 -17.60 17.84 2.01
C ASN A 301 -18.39 19.14 2.14
N PHE A 302 -19.23 19.22 3.16
CA PHE A 302 -20.27 20.25 3.29
C PHE A 302 -21.15 20.31 2.02
N SER A 303 -21.24 21.48 1.38
CA SER A 303 -21.97 21.69 0.12
C SER A 303 -21.15 21.37 -1.14
N VAL A 304 -19.88 20.98 -1.00
CA VAL A 304 -18.98 20.70 -2.14
C VAL A 304 -19.03 19.21 -2.46
N VAL A 305 -19.58 18.87 -3.62
CA VAL A 305 -19.67 17.49 -4.10
C VAL A 305 -18.45 17.10 -4.95
N PRO A 306 -18.16 15.80 -5.13
CA PRO A 306 -17.21 15.35 -6.13
C PRO A 306 -17.65 15.77 -7.53
N THR A 307 -16.71 15.90 -8.46
CA THR A 307 -16.95 16.33 -9.84
C THR A 307 -16.28 15.39 -10.84
N LEU A 308 -16.84 15.32 -12.04
CA LEU A 308 -16.28 14.66 -13.20
C LEU A 308 -16.05 15.69 -14.31
N GLN A 309 -14.86 15.68 -14.92
CA GLN A 309 -14.49 16.63 -15.96
C GLN A 309 -13.91 15.90 -17.16
N ARG A 310 -14.37 16.20 -18.38
CA ARG A 310 -13.84 15.60 -19.61
C ARG A 310 -12.52 16.26 -20.01
N ILE A 311 -11.55 15.46 -20.46
CA ILE A 311 -10.36 15.92 -21.17
C ILE A 311 -10.71 15.96 -22.66
N SER A 312 -10.90 17.17 -23.20
CA SER A 312 -11.45 17.39 -24.54
C SER A 312 -10.42 17.22 -25.65
N THR A 313 -9.17 17.62 -25.42
CA THR A 313 -8.05 17.42 -26.37
C THR A 313 -6.89 16.74 -25.65
N PRO A 314 -6.94 15.41 -25.45
CA PRO A 314 -5.87 14.72 -24.75
C PRO A 314 -4.56 14.81 -25.55
N VAL A 315 -3.51 15.37 -24.93
CA VAL A 315 -2.19 15.52 -25.57
C VAL A 315 -1.15 14.56 -24.99
N ARG A 316 -0.17 14.21 -25.83
CA ARG A 316 0.93 13.27 -25.52
C ARG A 316 2.29 13.93 -25.74
N PRO A 317 2.70 14.85 -24.85
CA PRO A 317 3.89 15.65 -25.06
C PRO A 317 5.18 14.92 -24.71
N VAL A 318 6.24 15.19 -25.47
CA VAL A 318 7.58 14.65 -25.21
C VAL A 318 8.60 15.78 -25.23
N VAL A 319 9.38 15.91 -24.16
CA VAL A 319 10.57 16.77 -24.10
C VAL A 319 11.77 15.85 -23.89
N LYS A 320 12.78 15.92 -24.74
CA LYS A 320 13.95 15.04 -24.60
C LYS A 320 15.27 15.66 -25.03
N ASN A 321 16.35 15.04 -24.54
CA ASN A 321 17.73 15.28 -24.96
C ASN A 321 18.19 16.73 -24.74
N ILE A 322 17.94 17.30 -23.57
CA ILE A 322 18.50 18.62 -23.22
C ILE A 322 19.88 18.40 -22.60
N GLY A 323 20.94 18.85 -23.28
CA GLY A 323 22.31 18.65 -22.82
C GLY A 323 22.62 19.43 -21.54
N LEU A 324 22.04 20.62 -21.41
CA LEU A 324 22.03 21.41 -20.19
C LEU A 324 20.92 22.46 -20.25
N ILE A 325 20.09 22.57 -19.23
CA ILE A 325 19.19 23.70 -18.99
C ILE A 325 19.62 24.47 -17.75
N ILE A 326 19.68 25.78 -17.87
CA ILE A 326 19.97 26.73 -16.79
C ILE A 326 18.79 27.70 -16.71
N ASP A 327 18.13 27.74 -15.55
CA ASP A 327 17.19 28.82 -15.24
C ASP A 327 17.95 30.04 -14.71
N THR A 328 17.28 31.17 -14.68
CA THR A 328 17.85 32.42 -14.19
C THR A 328 17.55 32.56 -12.70
N ASN A 329 18.59 32.78 -11.88
CA ASN A 329 18.41 32.95 -10.45
C ASN A 329 17.58 34.22 -10.19
N PRO A 330 16.42 34.12 -9.53
CA PRO A 330 15.60 35.30 -9.23
C PRO A 330 16.12 36.12 -8.03
N ASP A 331 17.23 35.72 -7.39
CA ASP A 331 17.80 36.35 -6.20
C ASP A 331 16.82 36.41 -5.01
N GLY A 332 15.92 35.43 -4.95
CA GLY A 332 14.86 35.34 -3.95
C GLY A 332 14.16 33.99 -3.99
N MET A 333 13.15 33.82 -3.13
CA MET A 333 12.32 32.62 -3.06
C MET A 333 10.93 32.92 -3.60
N TYR A 334 10.43 32.09 -4.51
CA TYR A 334 9.04 32.20 -4.98
C TYR A 334 8.03 32.10 -3.83
N THR A 335 7.06 33.01 -3.80
CA THR A 335 6.02 33.06 -2.76
C THR A 335 4.60 32.78 -3.27
N GLY A 336 4.44 32.45 -4.55
CA GLY A 336 3.14 32.19 -5.17
C GLY A 336 2.71 30.71 -5.07
N ASP A 337 1.75 30.32 -5.89
CA ASP A 337 1.29 28.92 -5.97
C ASP A 337 2.34 28.02 -6.65
N ILE A 338 2.92 27.11 -5.88
CA ILE A 338 3.94 26.15 -6.30
C ILE A 338 3.37 24.94 -7.06
N GLU A 339 2.04 24.78 -7.13
CA GLU A 339 1.41 23.63 -7.79
C GLU A 339 1.09 23.89 -9.26
N THR A 340 0.75 25.13 -9.61
CA THR A 340 0.27 25.48 -10.96
C THR A 340 1.15 26.50 -11.66
N SER A 341 1.41 27.65 -11.04
CA SER A 341 2.07 28.82 -11.66
C SER A 341 3.52 29.01 -11.21
N GLY A 342 4.13 28.01 -10.58
CA GLY A 342 5.50 28.12 -10.06
C GLY A 342 6.56 28.20 -11.15
N GLY A 343 7.78 28.57 -10.73
CA GLY A 343 8.98 28.57 -11.57
C GLY A 343 9.45 27.15 -11.87
N HIS A 344 8.64 26.38 -12.59
CA HIS A 344 8.94 25.02 -13.03
C HIS A 344 9.71 25.05 -14.35
N LEU A 345 10.57 24.08 -14.61
CA LEU A 345 11.11 23.94 -15.97
C LEU A 345 10.04 23.35 -16.89
N PHE A 346 9.39 22.28 -16.46
CA PHE A 346 8.33 21.62 -17.23
C PHE A 346 7.09 21.42 -16.37
N TYR A 347 5.96 21.95 -16.82
CA TYR A 347 4.65 21.78 -16.21
C TYR A 347 3.70 21.10 -17.19
N PHE A 348 3.02 20.04 -16.75
CA PHE A 348 2.09 19.27 -17.56
C PHE A 348 0.72 19.21 -16.89
N TYR A 349 -0.34 19.56 -17.61
CA TYR A 349 -1.71 19.54 -17.09
C TYR A 349 -2.62 18.64 -17.92
N ALA A 350 -3.25 17.66 -17.28
CA ALA A 350 -4.22 16.76 -17.91
C ALA A 350 -3.68 15.98 -19.13
N CYS A 351 -2.36 15.81 -19.22
CA CYS A 351 -1.71 15.11 -20.32
C CYS A 351 -1.79 13.59 -20.16
N VAL A 352 -1.69 12.87 -21.28
CA VAL A 352 -1.67 11.40 -21.32
C VAL A 352 -0.29 10.95 -21.80
N ASP A 353 0.36 10.10 -21.02
CA ASP A 353 1.73 9.64 -21.26
C ASP A 353 2.75 10.78 -21.53
N PRO A 354 2.73 11.92 -20.79
CA PRO A 354 3.74 12.95 -20.98
C PRO A 354 5.11 12.42 -20.57
N ARG A 355 6.15 12.78 -21.34
CA ARG A 355 7.52 12.27 -21.14
C ARG A 355 8.54 13.39 -21.08
N VAL A 356 9.43 13.32 -20.09
CA VAL A 356 10.66 14.11 -20.02
C VAL A 356 11.85 13.14 -19.94
N GLU A 357 12.73 13.15 -20.93
CA GLU A 357 13.76 12.13 -21.08
C GLU A 357 15.15 12.74 -21.33
N ASN A 358 16.18 12.28 -20.63
CA ASN A 358 17.58 12.70 -20.84
C ASN A 358 17.75 14.23 -20.77
N VAL A 359 17.54 14.79 -19.57
CA VAL A 359 17.63 16.23 -19.31
C VAL A 359 18.59 16.48 -18.14
N ARG A 360 19.57 17.36 -18.35
CA ARG A 360 20.43 17.87 -17.28
C ARG A 360 20.05 19.31 -16.93
N ALA A 361 19.73 19.58 -15.67
CA ALA A 361 19.41 20.90 -15.15
C ALA A 361 20.41 21.36 -14.08
N GLU A 362 20.83 22.62 -14.15
CA GLU A 362 21.68 23.27 -13.15
C GLU A 362 21.05 24.62 -12.76
N GLY A 363 20.63 24.74 -11.51
CA GLY A 363 19.90 25.93 -11.03
C GLY A 363 18.46 25.98 -11.53
N TRP A 364 17.52 25.84 -10.61
CA TRP A 364 16.08 26.04 -10.83
C TRP A 364 15.40 26.40 -9.52
N GLU A 365 14.21 26.97 -9.60
CA GLU A 365 13.47 27.47 -8.45
C GLU A 365 12.59 26.37 -7.81
N ASN A 366 11.49 25.97 -8.47
CA ASN A 366 10.53 25.04 -7.88
C ASN A 366 10.83 23.56 -8.20
N HIS A 367 10.50 23.15 -9.43
CA HIS A 367 10.57 21.75 -9.86
C HIS A 367 11.18 21.68 -11.26
N ILE A 368 12.02 20.69 -11.55
CA ILE A 368 12.36 20.39 -12.95
C ILE A 368 11.08 19.94 -13.67
N VAL A 369 10.33 19.00 -13.08
CA VAL A 369 9.07 18.51 -13.66
C VAL A 369 7.93 18.54 -12.65
N ASN A 370 6.80 19.10 -13.04
CA ASN A 370 5.55 19.05 -12.31
C ASN A 370 4.44 18.48 -13.21
N PHE A 371 3.97 17.27 -12.88
CA PHE A 371 2.81 16.66 -13.52
C PHE A 371 1.57 16.88 -12.67
N ASN A 372 0.53 17.44 -13.28
CA ASN A 372 -0.73 17.74 -12.63
C ASN A 372 -1.88 17.06 -13.40
N LYS A 373 -2.63 16.19 -12.71
CA LYS A 373 -3.76 15.42 -13.27
C LYS A 373 -3.38 14.64 -14.53
N CYS A 374 -2.16 14.11 -14.61
CA CYS A 374 -1.69 13.36 -15.77
C CYS A 374 -1.95 11.86 -15.62
N LEU A 375 -2.24 11.20 -16.73
CA LEU A 375 -2.27 9.73 -16.81
C LEU A 375 -0.92 9.23 -17.33
N ARG A 376 -0.29 8.32 -16.59
CA ARG A 376 1.00 7.68 -16.90
C ARG A 376 2.15 8.66 -17.21
N PRO A 377 2.34 9.75 -16.44
CA PRO A 377 3.49 10.63 -16.64
C PRO A 377 4.82 9.93 -16.36
N ARG A 378 5.85 10.21 -17.16
CA ARG A 378 7.18 9.58 -17.00
C ARG A 378 8.31 10.59 -17.06
N THR A 379 9.29 10.38 -16.19
CA THR A 379 10.62 10.95 -16.37
C THR A 379 11.65 9.83 -16.47
N ILE A 380 12.65 10.03 -17.32
CA ILE A 380 13.70 9.06 -17.59
C ILE A 380 15.03 9.80 -17.66
N ASP A 381 16.01 9.39 -16.86
CA ASP A 381 17.39 9.91 -16.93
C ASP A 381 17.45 11.46 -16.77
N ILE A 382 16.82 11.98 -15.70
CA ILE A 382 16.90 13.39 -15.34
C ILE A 382 18.05 13.62 -14.36
N GLU A 383 18.95 14.54 -14.66
CA GLU A 383 20.01 14.96 -13.76
C GLU A 383 19.75 16.38 -13.27
N GLY A 384 19.60 16.57 -11.96
CA GLY A 384 19.44 17.90 -11.35
C GLY A 384 20.55 18.22 -10.36
N ARG A 385 21.15 19.40 -10.47
CA ARG A 385 22.18 19.89 -9.54
C ARG A 385 21.86 21.28 -9.02
N ASN A 386 21.98 21.45 -7.70
CA ASN A 386 22.01 22.74 -7.02
C ASN A 386 20.83 23.67 -7.40
N PRO A 387 19.59 23.34 -7.00
CA PRO A 387 18.48 24.30 -7.10
C PRO A 387 18.81 25.60 -6.35
N PHE A 388 18.21 26.72 -6.77
CA PHE A 388 18.43 28.01 -6.13
C PHE A 388 17.88 28.05 -4.71
N GLN A 389 16.75 27.38 -4.48
CA GLN A 389 16.08 27.29 -3.20
C GLN A 389 15.81 25.85 -2.78
N THR A 390 15.94 25.57 -1.49
CA THR A 390 15.61 24.27 -0.89
C THR A 390 14.77 24.47 0.36
N GLY A 391 13.44 24.43 0.21
CA GLY A 391 12.50 24.69 1.31
C GLY A 391 11.09 24.99 0.81
N SER A 392 10.07 24.82 1.66
CA SER A 392 8.67 25.24 1.41
C SER A 392 8.10 25.03 -0.01
N GLY A 393 8.40 23.89 -0.64
CA GLY A 393 7.95 23.60 -2.02
C GLY A 393 9.01 23.65 -3.12
N HIS A 394 10.25 24.00 -2.80
CA HIS A 394 11.30 24.31 -3.79
C HIS A 394 12.38 23.25 -3.88
N GLY A 395 13.08 23.27 -5.01
CA GLY A 395 14.23 22.43 -5.31
C GLY A 395 13.91 20.96 -5.45
N TYR A 396 12.92 20.60 -6.27
CA TYR A 396 12.61 19.19 -6.58
C TYR A 396 13.06 18.81 -7.98
N ILE A 397 13.43 17.55 -8.19
CA ILE A 397 13.43 16.99 -9.54
C ILE A 397 11.98 16.91 -10.02
N GLY A 398 11.11 16.24 -9.27
CA GLY A 398 9.81 15.85 -9.76
C GLY A 398 8.69 15.90 -8.75
N ARG A 399 7.52 16.39 -9.18
CA ARG A 399 6.25 16.28 -8.45
C ARG A 399 5.15 15.68 -9.31
N MET A 400 4.37 14.79 -8.72
CA MET A 400 3.15 14.25 -9.27
C MET A 400 1.98 14.66 -8.37
N THR A 401 1.05 15.43 -8.94
CA THR A 401 -0.14 15.95 -8.27
C THR A 401 -1.36 15.39 -8.99
N HIS A 402 -2.23 14.66 -8.29
CA HIS A 402 -3.42 13.99 -8.86
C HIS A 402 -3.12 13.07 -10.07
N CYS A 403 -1.89 12.55 -10.14
CA CYS A 403 -1.48 11.71 -11.25
C CYS A 403 -1.80 10.24 -10.96
N VAL A 404 -1.89 9.47 -12.05
CA VAL A 404 -2.18 8.05 -12.01
C VAL A 404 -1.16 7.30 -12.83
N ASP A 405 -0.64 6.19 -12.30
CA ASP A 405 0.25 5.26 -13.03
C ASP A 405 1.58 5.92 -13.53
N GLY A 406 2.06 6.94 -12.84
CA GLY A 406 3.29 7.68 -13.19
C GLY A 406 4.58 7.07 -12.61
N GLU A 407 5.73 7.34 -13.23
CA GLU A 407 7.02 6.81 -12.75
C GLU A 407 8.20 7.77 -13.00
N PHE A 408 9.02 8.00 -11.96
CA PHE A 408 10.35 8.61 -12.08
C PHE A 408 11.41 7.52 -12.23
N THR A 409 12.20 7.54 -13.30
CA THR A 409 13.16 6.46 -13.60
C THR A 409 14.57 7.00 -13.77
N ARG A 410 15.54 6.38 -13.07
CA ARG A 410 16.99 6.66 -13.21
C ARG A 410 17.36 8.14 -13.08
N SER A 411 16.58 8.91 -12.31
CA SER A 411 16.87 10.32 -12.07
C SER A 411 17.94 10.47 -10.99
N VAL A 412 18.85 11.42 -11.17
CA VAL A 412 19.98 11.69 -10.28
C VAL A 412 19.92 13.12 -9.78
N ALA A 413 20.03 13.31 -8.48
CA ALA A 413 19.89 14.62 -7.85
C ALA A 413 21.05 14.94 -6.90
N TYR A 414 21.53 16.18 -6.91
CA TYR A 414 22.58 16.69 -6.03
C TYR A 414 22.12 17.96 -5.31
N GLY A 415 22.18 17.96 -3.97
CA GLY A 415 21.76 19.12 -3.17
C GLY A 415 20.26 19.44 -3.29
N THR A 416 19.47 18.48 -3.77
CA THR A 416 18.04 18.62 -4.07
C THR A 416 17.21 18.20 -2.86
N ARG A 417 16.01 18.76 -2.69
CA ARG A 417 15.12 18.40 -1.58
C ARG A 417 14.36 17.10 -1.86
N HIS A 418 13.60 17.03 -2.95
CA HIS A 418 12.85 15.83 -3.34
C HIS A 418 13.27 15.37 -4.73
N VAL A 419 13.68 14.11 -4.85
CA VAL A 419 13.83 13.45 -6.16
C VAL A 419 12.45 13.10 -6.70
N ALA A 420 11.60 12.50 -5.86
CA ALA A 420 10.25 12.17 -6.24
C ALA A 420 9.26 12.57 -5.13
N ASN A 421 8.18 13.20 -5.58
CA ASN A 421 7.17 13.76 -4.71
C ASN A 421 5.76 13.44 -5.18
N TYR A 422 4.90 13.00 -4.25
CA TYR A 422 3.55 12.52 -4.57
C TYR A 422 2.48 13.20 -3.73
N VAL A 423 1.53 13.82 -4.43
CA VAL A 423 0.42 14.57 -3.84
C VAL A 423 -0.90 14.06 -4.42
N ALA A 424 -1.74 13.49 -3.56
CA ALA A 424 -3.06 12.95 -3.91
C ALA A 424 -3.05 12.10 -5.20
N SER A 425 -1.96 11.36 -5.40
CA SER A 425 -1.69 10.57 -6.61
C SER A 425 -1.85 9.09 -6.32
N ALA A 426 -2.15 8.30 -7.35
CA ALA A 426 -2.38 6.86 -7.22
C ALA A 426 -1.44 6.05 -8.12
N ARG A 427 -0.92 4.92 -7.62
CA ARG A 427 -0.09 3.98 -8.40
C ARG A 427 1.11 4.64 -9.07
N CYS A 428 1.62 5.69 -8.46
CA CYS A 428 2.80 6.42 -8.93
C CYS A 428 4.04 5.95 -8.19
N GLY A 429 5.22 6.06 -8.79
CA GLY A 429 6.42 5.63 -8.11
C GLY A 429 7.74 6.10 -8.68
N SER A 430 8.81 5.56 -8.13
CA SER A 430 10.20 5.84 -8.50
C SER A 430 10.96 4.52 -8.64
N ARG A 431 11.95 4.53 -9.54
CA ARG A 431 12.80 3.39 -9.82
C ARG A 431 14.23 3.78 -10.13
N SER A 432 15.18 3.18 -9.42
CA SER A 432 16.61 3.32 -9.66
C SER A 432 17.10 4.78 -9.69
N CYS A 433 16.42 5.68 -9.00
CA CYS A 433 16.82 7.06 -8.83
C CYS A 433 17.86 7.18 -7.72
N ARG A 434 18.66 8.26 -7.73
CA ARG A 434 19.73 8.49 -6.78
C ARG A 434 19.72 9.91 -6.26
N SER A 435 19.84 10.06 -4.95
CA SER A 435 19.93 11.34 -4.26
C SER A 435 21.26 11.45 -3.53
N TYR A 436 22.01 12.51 -3.82
CA TYR A 436 23.32 12.77 -3.20
C TYR A 436 23.27 14.07 -2.39
N ARG A 437 23.62 13.96 -1.10
CA ARG A 437 23.58 15.04 -0.11
C ARG A 437 22.27 15.84 -0.21
N PRO A 438 21.12 15.18 -0.07
CA PRO A 438 19.84 15.87 -0.18
C PRO A 438 19.70 16.96 0.88
N ALA A 439 19.04 18.05 0.50
CA ALA A 439 18.70 19.16 1.40
C ALA A 439 17.38 18.91 2.18
N GLY A 440 16.77 17.74 2.02
CA GLY A 440 15.52 17.35 2.64
C GLY A 440 15.20 15.88 2.38
N VAL A 441 13.93 15.48 2.50
CA VAL A 441 13.53 14.09 2.29
C VAL A 441 13.57 13.70 0.81
N SER A 442 14.38 12.73 0.38
CA SER A 442 14.52 12.45 -1.06
C SER A 442 13.23 11.94 -1.73
N TYR A 443 12.49 11.05 -1.06
CA TYR A 443 11.28 10.42 -1.59
C TYR A 443 10.12 10.59 -0.62
N GLN A 444 9.08 11.33 -1.02
CA GLN A 444 8.03 11.72 -0.08
C GLN A 444 6.62 11.63 -0.66
N THR A 445 5.71 11.09 0.15
CA THR A 445 4.26 11.35 0.04
C THR A 445 3.87 12.43 1.05
N HIS A 446 3.00 13.35 0.65
CA HIS A 446 2.76 14.58 1.43
C HIS A 446 1.48 14.59 2.29
N GLY A 447 0.87 13.46 2.58
CA GLY A 447 -0.29 13.37 3.47
C GLY A 447 -1.61 13.85 2.86
N LEU A 448 -1.70 13.89 1.54
CA LEU A 448 -2.94 14.26 0.83
C LEU A 448 -3.64 13.02 0.27
N ARG A 449 -3.57 11.93 1.03
CA ARG A 449 -4.20 10.64 0.72
C ARG A 449 -3.70 10.00 -0.57
N SER A 450 -2.46 10.27 -0.96
CA SER A 450 -1.76 9.52 -2.01
C SER A 450 -1.85 8.03 -1.72
N ARG A 451 -1.89 7.21 -2.77
CA ARG A 451 -2.19 5.80 -2.62
C ARG A 451 -1.39 4.88 -3.54
N ASP A 452 -1.06 3.70 -3.03
CA ASP A 452 -0.37 2.64 -3.76
C ASP A 452 0.92 3.15 -4.41
N ILE A 453 1.65 3.99 -3.66
CA ILE A 453 2.92 4.57 -4.10
C ILE A 453 4.03 3.53 -3.99
N TYR A 454 5.02 3.60 -4.87
CA TYR A 454 6.18 2.70 -4.81
C TYR A 454 7.52 3.42 -5.03
N SER A 455 8.58 2.84 -4.49
CA SER A 455 9.97 3.24 -4.67
C SER A 455 10.80 1.96 -4.74
N VAL A 456 11.60 1.80 -5.80
CA VAL A 456 12.25 0.52 -6.13
C VAL A 456 13.70 0.74 -6.51
N ASP A 457 14.61 0.10 -5.78
CA ASP A 457 16.06 0.20 -6.01
C ASP A 457 16.59 1.65 -5.96
N ASP A 458 15.89 2.52 -5.24
CA ASP A 458 16.23 3.93 -5.07
C ASP A 458 17.32 4.10 -4.00
N THR A 459 18.22 5.06 -4.21
CA THR A 459 19.41 5.25 -3.36
C THR A 459 19.51 6.67 -2.83
N VAL A 460 19.86 6.81 -1.54
CA VAL A 460 20.17 8.08 -0.88
C VAL A 460 21.55 7.99 -0.23
N VAL A 461 22.43 8.96 -0.53
CA VAL A 461 23.79 9.03 0.01
C VAL A 461 24.06 10.41 0.60
N GLY A 462 24.32 10.47 1.90
CA GLY A 462 24.57 11.68 2.69
C GLY A 462 23.31 12.48 3.01
N GLY A 463 23.52 13.72 3.46
CA GLY A 463 22.46 14.68 3.81
C GLY A 463 22.00 14.59 5.27
N ASP A 464 21.37 15.66 5.74
CA ASP A 464 20.94 15.81 7.14
C ASP A 464 19.45 15.49 7.32
N SER A 465 18.85 14.76 6.39
CA SER A 465 17.40 14.49 6.33
C SER A 465 17.09 13.03 6.04
N SER A 466 15.83 12.64 6.27
CA SER A 466 15.40 11.26 6.08
C SER A 466 15.43 10.85 4.61
N GLY A 467 15.69 9.58 4.29
CA GLY A 467 15.68 9.10 2.90
C GLY A 467 14.25 9.07 2.32
N TRP A 468 13.34 8.42 3.04
CA TRP A 468 11.94 8.25 2.64
C TRP A 468 10.99 8.77 3.73
N SER A 469 9.86 9.35 3.32
CA SER A 469 8.76 9.72 4.23
C SER A 469 7.41 9.33 3.65
N HIS A 470 6.66 8.49 4.38
CA HIS A 470 5.24 8.21 4.14
C HIS A 470 4.38 9.08 5.06
N GLY A 471 3.69 10.05 4.47
CA GLY A 471 2.88 11.03 5.18
C GLY A 471 3.63 12.31 5.59
N ASN A 472 2.85 13.29 6.01
CA ASN A 472 3.32 14.63 6.39
C ASN A 472 2.51 15.15 7.59
N THR A 473 3.17 15.77 8.57
CA THR A 473 2.58 16.22 9.85
C THR A 473 1.49 17.25 9.69
N THR A 474 1.49 17.99 8.58
CA THR A 474 0.48 19.01 8.29
C THR A 474 -0.83 18.41 7.77
N TYR A 475 -0.84 17.16 7.32
CA TYR A 475 -1.94 16.58 6.55
C TYR A 475 -2.32 15.16 7.00
N ALA A 476 -3.45 14.67 6.50
CA ALA A 476 -3.94 13.32 6.82
C ALA A 476 -2.98 12.22 6.32
N GLY A 477 -3.22 10.97 6.73
CA GLY A 477 -2.40 9.85 6.27
C GLY A 477 -2.50 9.56 4.77
N ASP A 478 -1.40 9.07 4.19
CA ASP A 478 -1.36 8.41 2.88
C ASP A 478 -1.55 6.88 3.04
N TYR A 479 -1.80 6.18 1.93
CA TYR A 479 -2.26 4.79 1.96
C TYR A 479 -1.47 3.89 1.02
N GLY A 480 -0.67 2.98 1.54
CA GLY A 480 0.13 2.08 0.73
C GLY A 480 1.34 2.80 0.16
N TYR A 481 2.50 2.51 0.75
CA TYR A 481 3.79 2.89 0.18
C TYR A 481 4.72 1.69 0.25
N ARG A 482 5.06 1.14 -0.92
CA ARG A 482 5.99 0.03 -1.08
C ARG A 482 7.39 0.56 -1.40
N ILE A 483 8.30 0.41 -0.45
CA ILE A 483 9.71 0.79 -0.57
C ILE A 483 10.50 -0.51 -0.68
N LEU A 484 10.93 -0.85 -1.89
CA LEU A 484 11.56 -2.13 -2.23
C LEU A 484 13.05 -1.92 -2.48
N ARG A 485 13.88 -2.66 -1.74
CA ARG A 485 15.34 -2.59 -1.81
C ARG A 485 15.89 -1.16 -1.74
N PRO A 486 15.44 -0.32 -0.79
CA PRO A 486 16.00 1.01 -0.61
C PRO A 486 17.46 0.92 -0.16
N ARG A 487 18.30 1.81 -0.67
CA ARG A 487 19.67 1.98 -0.19
C ARG A 487 19.85 3.33 0.48
N TYR A 488 20.18 3.35 1.76
CA TYR A 488 20.40 4.58 2.52
C TYR A 488 21.78 4.57 3.16
N TYR A 489 22.58 5.61 2.92
CA TYR A 489 23.84 5.84 3.62
C TYR A 489 23.84 7.27 4.13
N GLY A 490 23.51 7.51 5.39
CA GLY A 490 23.33 8.86 5.90
C GLY A 490 23.46 8.96 7.42
N THR A 491 23.12 10.12 7.98
CA THR A 491 23.22 10.39 9.42
C THR A 491 21.85 10.61 10.08
N ASN A 492 20.76 10.55 9.30
CA ASN A 492 19.38 10.74 9.75
C ASN A 492 18.56 9.46 9.53
N ASN A 493 17.25 9.50 9.76
CA ASN A 493 16.36 8.35 9.64
C ASN A 493 16.36 7.80 8.20
N GLY A 494 16.56 6.51 8.01
CA GLY A 494 16.46 5.90 6.67
C GLY A 494 15.06 6.07 6.10
N VAL A 495 14.06 5.52 6.79
CA VAL A 495 12.65 5.60 6.42
C VAL A 495 11.80 6.13 7.57
N LEU A 496 10.83 6.99 7.26
CA LEU A 496 9.87 7.54 8.20
C LEU A 496 8.42 7.22 7.76
N ALA A 497 7.65 6.55 8.61
CA ALA A 497 6.21 6.34 8.44
C ALA A 497 5.45 7.11 9.52
N ARG A 498 4.58 8.04 9.12
CA ARG A 498 3.95 8.98 10.07
C ARG A 498 2.56 9.45 9.68
N CYS A 499 1.92 10.21 10.58
CA CYS A 499 0.74 11.06 10.33
C CYS A 499 -0.52 10.29 9.93
N GLY A 500 -0.79 9.18 10.61
CA GLY A 500 -1.93 8.32 10.29
C GLY A 500 -1.80 7.59 8.95
N SER A 501 -0.62 7.61 8.33
CA SER A 501 -0.35 6.82 7.13
C SER A 501 -0.50 5.33 7.42
N THR A 502 -0.94 4.57 6.42
CA THR A 502 -1.21 3.13 6.60
C THR A 502 -0.78 2.31 5.40
N GLY A 503 -0.39 1.05 5.62
CA GLY A 503 0.02 0.16 4.53
C GLY A 503 1.46 0.35 4.04
N THR A 504 2.35 0.88 4.88
CA THR A 504 3.78 1.01 4.54
C THR A 504 4.42 -0.38 4.48
N ARG A 505 5.14 -0.68 3.41
CA ARG A 505 5.92 -1.92 3.25
C ARG A 505 7.35 -1.54 2.90
N ILE A 506 8.29 -1.86 3.78
CA ILE A 506 9.73 -1.66 3.57
C ILE A 506 10.30 -3.07 3.42
N ILE A 507 10.81 -3.40 2.24
CA ILE A 507 11.20 -4.77 1.89
C ILE A 507 12.66 -4.78 1.45
N ASP A 508 13.44 -5.68 2.05
CA ASP A 508 14.86 -5.90 1.80
C ASP A 508 15.71 -4.62 1.83
N PRO A 509 15.60 -3.77 2.87
CA PRO A 509 16.34 -2.52 2.96
C PRO A 509 17.84 -2.75 3.14
N GLU A 510 18.67 -1.85 2.60
CA GLU A 510 20.09 -1.70 2.92
C GLU A 510 20.26 -0.29 3.53
N ILE A 511 20.29 -0.18 4.85
CA ILE A 511 20.30 1.09 5.56
C ILE A 511 21.50 1.17 6.49
N HIS A 512 22.33 2.18 6.29
CA HIS A 512 23.48 2.51 7.14
C HIS A 512 23.26 3.92 7.71
N THR A 513 23.08 4.03 9.03
CA THR A 513 22.84 5.33 9.67
C THR A 513 23.36 5.47 11.10
N THR A 514 23.62 6.72 11.52
CA THR A 514 23.83 7.07 12.93
C THR A 514 22.54 7.27 13.72
N ALA A 515 21.39 7.43 13.05
CA ALA A 515 20.10 7.71 13.68
C ALA A 515 19.22 6.45 13.74
N LYS A 516 18.04 6.48 13.10
CA LYS A 516 17.11 5.35 13.09
C LYS A 516 17.03 4.71 11.72
N GLY A 517 17.03 3.39 11.62
CA GLY A 517 16.83 2.71 10.33
C GLY A 517 15.44 3.00 9.78
N VAL A 518 14.43 2.58 10.54
CA VAL A 518 13.01 2.86 10.29
C VAL A 518 12.39 3.50 11.52
N GLU A 519 11.74 4.64 11.34
CA GLU A 519 10.90 5.27 12.36
C GLU A 519 9.41 5.15 12.00
N VAL A 520 8.60 4.71 12.95
CA VAL A 520 7.14 4.72 12.87
C VAL A 520 6.59 5.60 13.98
N SER A 521 5.83 6.64 13.63
CA SER A 521 5.36 7.63 14.59
C SER A 521 4.01 8.22 14.21
N SER A 522 3.46 9.09 15.06
CA SER A 522 2.29 9.94 14.77
C SER A 522 1.10 9.18 14.16
N LEU A 523 0.61 8.15 14.85
CA LEU A 523 -0.55 7.33 14.45
C LEU A 523 -0.38 6.47 13.18
N ALA A 524 0.82 6.39 12.59
CA ALA A 524 1.05 5.49 11.46
C ALA A 524 0.76 4.03 11.86
N SER A 525 0.12 3.28 10.97
CA SER A 525 -0.40 1.94 11.27
C SER A 525 -0.20 0.99 10.09
N ASP A 526 -0.34 -0.33 10.30
CA ASP A 526 -0.09 -1.34 9.27
C ASP A 526 1.24 -1.10 8.54
N VAL A 527 2.32 -1.03 9.33
CA VAL A 527 3.69 -0.93 8.82
C VAL A 527 4.34 -2.30 8.88
N ILE A 528 4.93 -2.74 7.76
CA ILE A 528 5.73 -3.96 7.70
C ILE A 528 7.15 -3.60 7.28
N VAL A 529 8.12 -4.04 8.08
CA VAL A 529 9.54 -4.03 7.77
C VAL A 529 9.96 -5.48 7.54
N ASP A 530 10.21 -5.84 6.29
CA ASP A 530 10.66 -7.17 5.88
C ASP A 530 12.16 -7.11 5.62
N LEU A 531 12.91 -7.79 6.49
CA LEU A 531 14.37 -7.86 6.49
C LEU A 531 14.87 -9.19 5.91
N THR A 532 14.03 -10.03 5.30
CA THR A 532 14.41 -11.38 4.83
C THR A 532 15.70 -11.42 3.97
N GLN A 533 16.01 -10.33 3.24
CA GLN A 533 17.31 -10.13 2.58
C GLN A 533 17.90 -8.75 2.86
N GLY A 534 17.44 -8.08 3.92
CA GLY A 534 17.81 -6.72 4.27
C GLY A 534 18.86 -6.64 5.38
N THR A 535 19.53 -5.51 5.43
CA THR A 535 20.48 -5.14 6.48
C THR A 535 20.19 -3.74 6.97
N ILE A 536 20.14 -3.57 8.30
CA ILE A 536 20.12 -2.25 8.93
C ILE A 536 21.31 -2.15 9.89
N GLU A 537 22.27 -1.30 9.53
CA GLU A 537 23.43 -0.98 10.34
C GLU A 537 23.24 0.36 11.07
N ILE A 538 23.33 0.31 12.40
CA ILE A 538 23.31 1.49 13.27
C ILE A 538 24.71 1.71 13.85
N PHE A 539 25.39 2.77 13.44
CA PHE A 539 26.73 3.13 13.95
C PHE A 539 26.72 4.41 14.79
N GLY A 540 25.55 4.81 15.28
CA GLY A 540 25.38 5.92 16.23
C GLY A 540 25.21 5.43 17.66
N GLU A 541 25.68 6.23 18.62
CA GLU A 541 25.66 5.89 20.05
C GLU A 541 24.49 6.54 20.81
N ALA A 542 23.69 7.38 20.15
CA ALA A 542 22.64 8.14 20.82
C ALA A 542 21.57 7.23 21.44
N GLY A 543 21.04 7.67 22.59
CA GLY A 543 19.91 7.07 23.32
C GLY A 543 18.69 6.68 22.48
N THR A 544 18.57 7.26 21.28
CA THR A 544 17.42 7.19 20.40
C THR A 544 17.72 6.53 19.05
N SER A 545 18.93 5.98 18.87
CA SER A 545 19.32 5.25 17.66
C SER A 545 18.86 3.80 17.74
N TYR A 546 18.05 3.36 16.77
CA TYR A 546 17.41 2.04 16.72
C TYR A 546 17.32 1.58 15.27
N ALA A 547 17.41 0.27 15.02
CA ALA A 547 17.16 -0.29 13.69
C ALA A 547 15.70 -0.05 13.27
N VAL A 548 14.76 -0.35 14.17
CA VAL A 548 13.34 -0.04 14.01
C VAL A 548 12.81 0.58 15.30
N HIS A 549 12.24 1.77 15.21
CA HIS A 549 11.66 2.49 16.34
C HIS A 549 10.23 2.89 16.03
N ALA A 550 9.27 2.25 16.70
CA ALA A 550 7.88 2.67 16.69
C ALA A 550 7.55 3.26 18.06
N ALA A 551 7.32 4.57 18.14
CA ALA A 551 7.00 5.22 19.41
C ALA A 551 6.24 6.53 19.23
N ASP A 552 5.63 7.00 20.31
CA ASP A 552 5.17 8.38 20.39
C ASP A 552 6.36 9.33 20.60
N VAL A 553 6.92 9.79 19.49
CA VAL A 553 8.02 10.76 19.47
C VAL A 553 7.69 12.10 20.15
N ASN A 554 6.40 12.42 20.35
CA ASN A 554 5.96 13.65 21.02
C ASN A 554 5.74 13.46 22.53
N GLY A 555 5.76 12.22 23.04
CA GLY A 555 5.62 11.90 24.46
C GLY A 555 4.27 12.24 25.11
N SER A 556 3.21 12.53 24.33
CA SER A 556 1.89 12.87 24.86
C SER A 556 0.99 11.65 25.12
N GLY A 557 1.38 10.47 24.64
CA GLY A 557 0.60 9.24 24.60
C GLY A 557 -0.47 9.22 23.50
N GLU A 558 -0.86 10.37 22.95
CA GLU A 558 -1.96 10.52 21.98
C GLU A 558 -1.57 10.11 20.56
N TYR A 559 -0.27 10.24 20.21
CA TYR A 559 0.21 10.08 18.84
C TYR A 559 0.96 8.76 18.61
N LYS A 560 0.72 7.77 19.48
CA LYS A 560 1.33 6.45 19.38
C LYS A 560 1.00 5.75 18.05
N PRO A 561 1.95 5.04 17.42
CA PRO A 561 1.69 4.21 16.25
C PRO A 561 0.57 3.17 16.46
N GLY A 562 -0.02 2.72 15.35
CA GLY A 562 -1.02 1.66 15.29
C GLY A 562 -0.39 0.26 15.33
N SER A 563 -0.35 -0.46 14.20
CA SER A 563 0.29 -1.78 14.10
C SER A 563 1.62 -1.73 13.36
N VAL A 564 2.61 -2.47 13.86
CA VAL A 564 3.95 -2.60 13.27
C VAL A 564 4.39 -4.06 13.33
N THR A 565 4.86 -4.57 12.20
CA THR A 565 5.42 -5.93 12.07
C THR A 565 6.84 -5.86 11.50
N VAL A 566 7.76 -6.63 12.09
CA VAL A 566 9.13 -6.83 11.60
C VAL A 566 9.35 -8.32 11.31
N HIS A 567 9.82 -8.66 10.11
CA HIS A 567 10.10 -10.05 9.67
C HIS A 567 11.56 -10.22 9.25
N GLY A 568 12.14 -11.42 9.40
CA GLY A 568 13.45 -11.83 8.84
C GLY A 568 13.48 -13.31 8.40
N PRO A 569 14.66 -13.95 8.14
CA PRO A 569 16.04 -13.65 8.59
C PRO A 569 16.65 -12.41 7.95
N GLY A 570 17.14 -11.48 8.76
CA GLY A 570 17.82 -10.27 8.30
C GLY A 570 18.82 -9.76 9.34
N ASP A 571 19.81 -9.00 8.87
CA ASP A 571 20.97 -8.62 9.67
C ASP A 571 20.77 -7.23 10.31
N LEU A 572 20.72 -7.20 11.65
CA LEU A 572 20.82 -5.96 12.41
C LEU A 572 22.23 -5.83 12.98
N VAL A 573 22.95 -4.78 12.56
CA VAL A 573 24.39 -4.62 12.82
C VAL A 573 24.67 -3.29 13.50
N GLY A 574 25.73 -3.25 14.32
CA GLY A 574 26.28 -2.02 14.89
C GLY A 574 25.92 -1.77 16.35
N THR A 575 26.17 -0.54 16.82
CA THR A 575 26.20 -0.14 18.24
C THR A 575 24.84 -0.19 18.93
N ARG A 576 23.75 -0.05 18.19
CA ARG A 576 22.36 -0.06 18.71
C ARG A 576 21.41 -0.75 17.73
N ALA A 577 21.72 -2.00 17.40
CA ALA A 577 20.98 -2.89 16.50
C ALA A 577 19.66 -3.39 17.13
N LEU A 578 18.80 -2.47 17.59
CA LEU A 578 17.64 -2.79 18.42
C LEU A 578 16.31 -2.49 17.71
N VAL A 579 15.30 -3.33 17.99
CA VAL A 579 13.90 -3.07 17.64
C VAL A 579 13.16 -2.61 18.90
N SER A 580 12.44 -1.51 18.78
CA SER A 580 11.68 -0.89 19.86
C SER A 580 10.28 -0.56 19.36
N LEU A 581 9.25 -1.19 19.95
CA LEU A 581 7.85 -1.08 19.52
C LEU A 581 6.94 -0.67 20.68
N ASP A 582 6.61 0.61 20.76
CA ASP A 582 5.53 1.19 21.57
C ASP A 582 4.36 1.57 20.65
N VAL A 583 3.36 0.69 20.57
CA VAL A 583 2.26 0.81 19.61
C VAL A 583 0.92 0.49 20.28
N THR A 584 -0.17 1.07 19.76
CA THR A 584 -1.54 0.85 20.25
C THR A 584 -2.20 -0.39 19.65
N GLY A 585 -1.72 -0.85 18.49
CA GLY A 585 -2.21 -2.02 17.78
C GLY A 585 -1.32 -3.25 17.98
N ALA A 586 -1.26 -4.12 16.97
CA ALA A 586 -0.39 -5.28 16.99
C ALA A 586 1.08 -4.87 16.83
N ALA A 587 1.94 -5.30 17.76
CA ALA A 587 3.37 -5.35 17.58
C ALA A 587 3.78 -6.80 17.27
N ARG A 588 4.54 -7.03 16.21
CA ARG A 588 5.00 -8.38 15.83
C ARG A 588 6.43 -8.34 15.37
N ILE A 589 7.23 -9.31 15.83
CA ILE A 589 8.61 -9.49 15.42
C ILE A 589 8.84 -10.98 15.25
N GLY A 590 9.47 -11.40 14.15
CA GLY A 590 9.80 -12.80 13.92
C GLY A 590 11.04 -12.96 13.05
N GLY A 591 11.93 -13.89 13.44
CA GLY A 591 13.06 -14.33 12.63
C GLY A 591 14.12 -13.27 12.36
N VAL A 592 14.49 -12.40 13.30
CA VAL A 592 15.54 -11.38 13.12
C VAL A 592 16.83 -11.83 13.81
N GLU A 593 17.99 -11.69 13.14
CA GLU A 593 19.30 -12.04 13.70
C GLU A 593 20.04 -10.78 14.20
N TYR A 594 20.68 -10.90 15.37
CA TYR A 594 21.38 -9.81 16.05
C TYR A 594 22.85 -10.20 16.24
N ASP A 595 23.80 -9.41 15.73
CA ASP A 595 25.22 -9.79 15.71
C ASP A 595 25.99 -9.41 17.01
N GLN A 596 25.44 -8.57 17.91
CA GLN A 596 26.13 -8.20 19.16
C GLN A 596 25.21 -8.12 20.40
N GLY A 597 25.83 -8.43 21.55
CA GLY A 597 25.21 -8.73 22.83
C GLY A 597 24.68 -7.54 23.62
N ASP A 598 23.80 -7.91 24.55
CA ASP A 598 23.03 -7.13 25.52
C ASP A 598 21.82 -6.37 24.92
N ASP A 599 20.68 -7.07 25.06
CA ASP A 599 19.29 -6.57 25.12
C ASP A 599 18.53 -6.28 23.82
N GLN A 600 18.00 -7.35 23.23
CA GLN A 600 17.61 -7.42 21.81
C GLN A 600 16.19 -6.92 21.48
N LEU A 601 15.34 -6.64 22.47
CA LEU A 601 14.00 -6.13 22.27
C LEU A 601 13.60 -5.25 23.45
N GLN A 602 13.23 -4.00 23.21
CA GLN A 602 12.73 -3.10 24.25
C GLN A 602 11.23 -2.82 24.08
N ARG A 603 10.48 -2.92 25.18
CA ARG A 603 9.08 -2.49 25.28
C ARG A 603 8.98 -1.25 26.16
N TRP A 604 8.04 -0.37 25.84
CA TRP A 604 7.72 0.78 26.68
C TRP A 604 6.75 0.37 27.80
N ASP A 605 7.11 0.62 29.07
CA ASP A 605 6.27 0.24 30.22
C ASP A 605 5.32 1.35 30.71
N GLY A 606 5.40 2.55 30.09
CA GLY A 606 4.67 3.74 30.50
C GLY A 606 5.55 4.82 31.14
N THR A 607 6.77 4.46 31.55
CA THR A 607 7.73 5.35 32.23
C THR A 607 9.15 5.27 31.67
N ASP A 608 9.63 4.08 31.30
CA ASP A 608 10.95 3.87 30.67
C ASP A 608 10.91 2.71 29.66
N TRP A 609 11.98 2.56 28.88
CA TRP A 609 12.19 1.39 28.03
C TRP A 609 12.70 0.23 28.88
N ALA A 610 11.90 -0.84 28.93
CA ALA A 610 12.25 -2.07 29.62
C ALA A 610 12.61 -3.16 28.60
N GLU A 611 13.63 -3.93 28.91
CA GLU A 611 14.00 -5.11 28.12
C GLU A 611 12.86 -6.12 28.17
N VAL A 612 12.54 -6.66 27.01
CA VAL A 612 11.64 -7.79 26.93
C VAL A 612 12.48 -9.03 27.22
N GLU A 613 12.50 -9.43 28.49
CA GLU A 613 12.87 -10.80 28.85
C GLU A 613 12.04 -11.74 27.98
N SER A 614 12.70 -12.66 27.28
CA SER A 614 12.07 -13.60 26.34
C SER A 614 11.10 -14.54 27.07
N GLY A 615 9.89 -14.05 27.36
CA GLY A 615 8.89 -14.79 28.13
C GLY A 615 8.10 -13.89 29.08
N GLY A 616 7.26 -12.98 28.57
CA GLY A 616 6.44 -12.16 29.46
C GLY A 616 5.37 -11.34 28.76
N ALA A 617 4.17 -11.91 28.68
CA ALA A 617 2.94 -11.36 28.11
C ALA A 617 2.77 -9.83 28.16
N ALA A 618 2.77 -9.18 26.98
CA ALA A 618 1.77 -8.21 26.51
C ALA A 618 2.17 -7.69 25.12
N GLY A 619 1.30 -7.83 24.12
CA GLY A 619 1.36 -7.07 22.86
C GLY A 619 2.29 -7.54 21.74
N VAL A 620 3.31 -8.37 22.00
CA VAL A 620 4.19 -8.94 20.95
C VAL A 620 3.85 -10.40 20.71
N THR A 621 3.22 -10.71 19.57
CA THR A 621 3.05 -12.11 19.13
C THR A 621 4.34 -12.54 18.42
N LEU A 622 5.19 -13.28 19.12
CA LEU A 622 6.29 -14.03 18.50
C LEU A 622 5.67 -15.24 17.80
N ASP A 623 5.34 -15.10 16.52
CA ASP A 623 4.83 -16.19 15.71
C ASP A 623 6.02 -17.07 15.27
N THR A 624 6.37 -18.01 16.14
CA THR A 624 7.15 -19.18 15.74
C THR A 624 6.30 -20.38 16.11
N ASP A 625 5.98 -21.21 15.12
CA ASP A 625 5.56 -22.59 15.31
C ASP A 625 6.41 -23.21 16.43
N GLN A 626 5.82 -23.35 17.62
CA GLN A 626 6.49 -23.90 18.80
C GLN A 626 6.63 -25.41 18.64
N THR A 627 7.54 -25.83 17.78
CA THR A 627 8.30 -27.06 18.04
C THR A 627 9.40 -26.66 19.02
N ILE A 628 9.14 -26.79 20.32
CA ILE A 628 10.14 -26.55 21.37
C ILE A 628 11.32 -27.50 21.12
N THR A 629 12.35 -27.00 20.43
CA THR A 629 13.60 -27.70 20.16
C THR A 629 14.75 -26.74 20.46
N GLY A 630 15.09 -26.65 21.75
CA GLY A 630 16.17 -25.79 22.22
C GLY A 630 16.28 -25.80 23.73
N ALA A 631 16.85 -26.87 24.28
CA ALA A 631 17.10 -26.97 25.71
C ALA A 631 18.22 -26.00 26.15
N LYS A 632 17.85 -24.89 26.79
CA LYS A 632 18.63 -24.29 27.88
C LYS A 632 17.68 -23.94 29.05
N SER A 633 17.96 -24.60 30.17
CA SER A 633 17.27 -24.59 31.48
C SER A 633 15.73 -24.62 31.44
N MET A 634 15.16 -25.80 31.69
CA MET A 634 13.75 -26.02 32.03
C MET A 634 13.36 -25.37 33.39
N ALA A 635 13.68 -24.09 33.60
CA ALA A 635 13.38 -23.40 34.85
C ALA A 635 11.88 -23.09 34.94
N GLU A 636 11.24 -22.66 33.85
CA GLU A 636 9.94 -22.00 33.92
C GLU A 636 8.87 -22.74 33.11
N VAL A 637 8.10 -23.60 33.79
CA VAL A 637 6.88 -24.21 33.25
C VAL A 637 5.73 -23.88 34.19
N GLY A 638 4.62 -23.36 33.66
CA GLY A 638 3.37 -23.13 34.39
C GLY A 638 2.18 -23.23 33.43
N PHE A 639 1.09 -23.85 33.87
CA PHE A 639 -0.15 -24.02 33.09
C PHE A 639 -1.32 -23.28 33.75
N PHE A 640 -2.36 -22.98 32.98
CA PHE A 640 -3.68 -22.47 33.45
C PHE A 640 -3.64 -21.30 34.45
N GLY A 641 -2.84 -20.26 34.17
CA GLY A 641 -2.87 -18.99 34.92
C GLY A 641 -2.06 -18.98 36.22
N THR A 642 -1.14 -19.92 36.39
CA THR A 642 -0.15 -19.89 37.48
C THR A 642 1.13 -19.15 37.08
N SER A 643 1.77 -18.49 38.04
CA SER A 643 3.09 -17.89 37.87
C SER A 643 4.13 -18.99 37.60
N ALA A 644 5.04 -18.73 36.65
CA ALA A 644 6.09 -19.67 36.27
C ALA A 644 6.92 -20.12 37.49
N LEU A 645 7.22 -21.41 37.56
CA LEU A 645 8.13 -21.93 38.58
C LEU A 645 9.53 -21.31 38.36
N GLY A 646 10.13 -20.69 39.38
CA GLY A 646 11.46 -20.09 39.24
C GLY A 646 12.62 -21.11 39.23
N THR A 647 12.33 -22.38 39.53
CA THR A 647 13.31 -23.48 39.55
C THR A 647 12.61 -24.80 39.23
N LYS A 648 13.29 -25.66 38.45
CA LYS A 648 12.84 -27.04 38.21
C LYS A 648 12.63 -27.75 39.54
N PRO A 649 11.46 -28.37 39.77
CA PRO A 649 11.23 -29.17 40.96
C PRO A 649 12.27 -30.26 41.14
N SER A 650 12.82 -30.37 42.35
CA SER A 650 13.76 -31.40 42.78
C SER A 650 13.08 -32.77 42.88
N ALA A 651 13.85 -33.85 42.81
CA ALA A 651 13.38 -35.22 43.06
C ALA A 651 12.83 -35.42 44.48
N THR A 652 13.09 -34.47 45.39
CA THR A 652 12.59 -34.45 46.77
C THR A 652 11.34 -33.60 46.95
N ASP A 653 10.94 -32.83 45.93
CA ASP A 653 9.79 -31.94 46.05
C ASP A 653 8.50 -32.74 46.04
N ASP A 654 7.55 -32.30 46.87
CA ASP A 654 6.26 -32.95 46.98
C ASP A 654 5.49 -32.83 45.66
N LEU A 655 5.09 -33.97 45.09
CA LEU A 655 4.39 -34.04 43.81
C LEU A 655 3.10 -33.22 43.81
N GLY A 656 2.37 -33.18 44.94
CA GLY A 656 1.20 -32.33 45.09
C GLY A 656 1.56 -30.86 44.91
N THR A 657 2.58 -30.40 45.62
CA THR A 657 3.10 -29.02 45.55
C THR A 657 3.55 -28.66 44.13
N VAL A 658 4.23 -29.58 43.44
CA VAL A 658 4.63 -29.41 42.03
C VAL A 658 3.42 -29.24 41.12
N LEU A 659 2.42 -30.11 41.22
CA LEU A 659 1.23 -30.04 40.36
C LEU A 659 0.38 -28.78 40.57
N SER A 660 0.31 -28.26 41.81
CA SER A 660 -0.37 -26.99 42.07
C SER A 660 0.42 -25.80 41.54
N SER A 661 1.75 -25.84 41.69
CA SER A 661 2.60 -24.75 41.22
C SER A 661 2.68 -24.71 39.69
N LEU A 662 2.51 -25.86 39.03
CA LEU A 662 2.30 -25.98 37.59
C LEU A 662 0.87 -25.61 37.14
N GLY A 663 -0.05 -25.28 38.05
CA GLY A 663 -1.44 -24.92 37.70
C GLY A 663 -2.30 -26.05 37.13
N LEU A 664 -1.85 -27.29 37.23
CA LEU A 664 -2.61 -28.48 36.85
C LEU A 664 -3.63 -28.88 37.93
N ARG A 665 -3.65 -28.18 39.07
CA ARG A 665 -4.65 -28.27 40.13
C ARG A 665 -4.77 -26.97 40.92
N THR A 666 -5.91 -26.77 41.58
CA THR A 666 -6.14 -25.66 42.52
C THR A 666 -5.35 -25.85 43.83
N ALA A 667 -4.76 -24.77 44.35
CA ALA A 667 -4.08 -24.75 45.65
C ALA A 667 -5.08 -24.83 46.82
N GLY A 668 -4.72 -25.52 47.92
CA GLY A 668 -5.46 -25.42 49.18
C GLY A 668 -6.10 -26.70 49.77
N GLY A 669 -5.68 -27.90 49.35
CA GLY A 669 -6.14 -29.16 49.96
C GLY A 669 -5.03 -30.20 50.10
N ALA A 670 -5.15 -31.08 51.10
CA ALA A 670 -4.20 -32.18 51.35
C ALA A 670 -4.11 -33.11 50.13
N TYR A 671 -2.88 -33.37 49.67
CA TYR A 671 -2.61 -34.36 48.61
C TYR A 671 -2.35 -35.72 49.30
N PRO A 672 -3.19 -36.74 49.09
CA PRO A 672 -3.11 -37.98 49.87
C PRO A 672 -1.93 -38.90 49.48
N ILE A 673 -1.07 -38.49 48.55
CA ILE A 673 0.10 -39.26 48.10
C ILE A 673 1.37 -38.41 48.25
N THR A 674 2.09 -38.58 49.36
CA THR A 674 3.46 -38.06 49.47
C THR A 674 4.44 -39.09 48.88
N THR A 675 5.27 -38.69 47.93
CA THR A 675 6.22 -39.57 47.21
C THR A 675 7.65 -39.49 47.73
N SER A 676 7.86 -38.93 48.92
CA SER A 676 9.18 -38.85 49.56
C SER A 676 9.58 -40.17 50.27
N GLY A 677 9.30 -41.31 49.63
CA GLY A 677 9.51 -42.67 50.16
C GLY A 677 8.85 -43.76 49.30
N ALA A 678 8.93 -45.03 49.71
CA ALA A 678 8.40 -46.17 48.95
C ALA A 678 6.88 -46.08 48.67
N VAL A 679 6.46 -46.45 47.45
CA VAL A 679 5.08 -46.33 46.94
C VAL A 679 4.35 -47.68 46.97
N ALA A 680 3.08 -47.69 47.39
CA ALA A 680 2.19 -48.86 47.39
C ALA A 680 1.01 -48.69 46.40
N LEU A 681 0.54 -49.80 45.82
CA LEU A 681 -0.36 -49.88 44.65
C LEU A 681 -1.79 -50.35 44.98
N THR A 682 -2.67 -50.22 43.98
CA THR A 682 -4.13 -50.39 43.90
C THR A 682 -4.69 -51.79 44.23
N GLY A 683 -4.48 -52.22 45.46
CA GLY A 683 -5.36 -53.08 46.25
C GLY A 683 -5.43 -52.51 47.67
N GLY A 684 -6.45 -52.85 48.46
CA GLY A 684 -6.61 -52.27 49.81
C GLY A 684 -5.44 -52.60 50.73
N PHE A 685 -4.56 -51.63 51.00
CA PHE A 685 -3.54 -51.75 52.04
C PHE A 685 -4.00 -51.02 53.29
N ARG A 686 -4.26 -51.80 54.33
CA ARG A 686 -4.46 -51.30 55.68
C ARG A 686 -3.51 -52.09 56.59
N THR A 687 -2.75 -51.41 57.44
CA THR A 687 -1.89 -52.04 58.46
C THR A 687 -2.24 -51.57 59.87
N GLY A 688 -3.48 -51.12 60.06
CA GLY A 688 -4.01 -50.91 61.40
C GLY A 688 -4.14 -52.24 62.14
N LEU A 689 -3.61 -52.29 63.36
CA LEU A 689 -3.79 -53.40 64.29
C LEU A 689 -4.63 -52.92 65.48
N GLY A 690 -5.70 -53.63 65.80
CA GLY A 690 -6.56 -53.35 66.95
C GLY A 690 -6.59 -54.52 67.92
N ASN A 691 -6.31 -54.28 69.19
CA ASN A 691 -6.47 -55.27 70.25
C ASN A 691 -7.92 -55.25 70.78
N ARG A 692 -8.52 -56.42 70.95
CA ARG A 692 -9.91 -56.62 71.39
C ARG A 692 -9.93 -57.56 72.59
N SER A 693 -10.48 -57.11 73.71
CA SER A 693 -10.61 -57.90 74.94
C SER A 693 -12.07 -58.11 75.37
N GLY A 694 -13.00 -57.96 74.43
CA GLY A 694 -14.44 -58.04 74.63
C GLY A 694 -15.21 -57.84 73.32
N THR A 695 -16.54 -58.02 73.35
CA THR A 695 -17.40 -57.97 72.15
C THR A 695 -17.23 -56.67 71.37
N TYR A 696 -17.04 -56.77 70.05
CA TYR A 696 -16.75 -55.60 69.21
C TYR A 696 -17.39 -55.69 67.82
N ASN A 697 -17.95 -54.56 67.37
CA ASN A 697 -18.53 -54.42 66.03
C ASN A 697 -17.52 -53.75 65.10
N ILE A 698 -17.02 -54.51 64.12
CA ILE A 698 -16.13 -54.01 63.08
C ILE A 698 -16.95 -53.16 62.09
N THR A 699 -16.41 -51.99 61.73
CA THR A 699 -16.92 -51.11 60.67
C THR A 699 -16.02 -51.16 59.44
N THR A 700 -16.50 -50.65 58.30
CA THR A 700 -15.70 -50.54 57.06
C THR A 700 -14.46 -49.65 57.20
N ASN A 701 -14.32 -48.92 58.31
CA ASN A 701 -13.15 -48.08 58.63
C ASN A 701 -12.28 -48.66 59.77
N THR A 702 -12.68 -49.80 60.34
CA THR A 702 -11.91 -50.45 61.40
C THR A 702 -10.58 -51.00 60.86
N ALA A 703 -9.58 -51.06 61.75
CA ALA A 703 -8.32 -51.75 61.52
C ALA A 703 -8.56 -53.18 60.96
N PRO A 704 -7.87 -53.58 59.89
CA PRO A 704 -8.06 -54.89 59.26
C PRO A 704 -7.61 -56.04 60.16
N PHE A 705 -6.57 -55.85 60.97
CA PHE A 705 -6.07 -56.87 61.89
C PHE A 705 -6.68 -56.66 63.28
N ASN A 706 -7.46 -57.62 63.75
CA ASN A 706 -8.10 -57.61 65.06
C ASN A 706 -7.55 -58.76 65.90
N MET A 707 -6.69 -58.41 66.86
CA MET A 707 -6.05 -59.34 67.78
C MET A 707 -6.93 -59.50 69.02
N CYS A 708 -7.48 -60.68 69.23
CA CYS A 708 -8.52 -60.97 70.21
C CYS A 708 -7.95 -61.72 71.42
N ASP A 709 -8.00 -61.10 72.58
CA ASP A 709 -7.62 -61.67 73.87
C ASP A 709 -8.89 -62.03 74.66
N ALA A 710 -9.25 -63.31 74.66
CA ALA A 710 -10.40 -63.87 75.36
C ALA A 710 -10.10 -64.32 76.80
N SER A 711 -8.94 -63.94 77.37
CA SER A 711 -8.58 -64.31 78.75
C SER A 711 -9.61 -63.84 79.79
N GLY A 712 -10.30 -62.73 79.52
CA GLY A 712 -11.37 -62.19 80.37
C GLY A 712 -12.76 -62.82 80.19
N GLY A 713 -12.94 -63.72 79.21
CA GLY A 713 -14.23 -64.35 78.89
C GLY A 713 -14.43 -64.52 77.38
N ALA A 714 -15.32 -65.44 76.98
CA ALA A 714 -15.68 -65.63 75.58
C ALA A 714 -16.45 -64.41 75.04
N PHE A 715 -16.17 -63.99 73.80
CA PHE A 715 -16.83 -62.83 73.20
C PHE A 715 -16.95 -62.89 71.68
N THR A 716 -17.71 -61.95 71.10
CA THR A 716 -18.04 -61.94 69.67
C THR A 716 -17.40 -60.76 68.93
N ILE A 717 -16.85 -61.02 67.75
CA ILE A 717 -16.50 -60.01 66.75
C ILE A 717 -17.55 -60.02 65.64
N SER A 718 -18.29 -58.93 65.49
CA SER A 718 -19.33 -58.80 64.46
C SER A 718 -18.80 -58.03 63.25
N LEU A 719 -18.90 -58.63 62.06
CA LEU A 719 -18.49 -58.03 60.79
C LEU A 719 -19.52 -57.00 60.30
N PRO A 720 -19.09 -55.97 59.53
CA PRO A 720 -19.99 -54.92 59.10
C PRO A 720 -21.04 -55.41 58.10
N ASN A 721 -22.23 -54.83 58.15
CA ASN A 721 -23.26 -55.04 57.13
C ASN A 721 -23.00 -54.14 55.91
N THR A 722 -22.17 -54.61 54.97
CA THR A 722 -21.79 -53.86 53.76
C THR A 722 -22.02 -54.66 52.50
N GLY A 723 -22.46 -54.00 51.43
CA GLY A 723 -22.62 -54.57 50.08
C GLY A 723 -21.48 -54.23 49.12
N SER A 724 -20.47 -53.50 49.59
CA SER A 724 -19.28 -53.25 48.78
C SER A 724 -18.29 -54.41 48.97
N ALA A 725 -17.92 -55.05 47.87
CA ALA A 725 -16.94 -56.13 47.87
C ALA A 725 -15.52 -55.60 48.14
N GLY A 726 -14.68 -56.44 48.77
CA GLY A 726 -13.24 -56.19 48.89
C GLY A 726 -12.76 -55.65 50.25
N TYR A 727 -13.64 -55.45 51.24
CA TYR A 727 -13.18 -55.18 52.60
C TYR A 727 -12.64 -56.46 53.24
N ARG A 728 -11.36 -56.42 53.65
CA ARG A 728 -10.62 -57.56 54.17
C ARG A 728 -10.31 -57.38 55.66
N PHE A 729 -10.66 -58.37 56.47
CA PHE A 729 -10.42 -58.39 57.92
C PHE A 729 -9.77 -59.72 58.33
N THR A 730 -8.74 -59.63 59.17
CA THR A 730 -8.14 -60.77 59.86
C THR A 730 -8.51 -60.69 61.33
N ILE A 731 -9.13 -61.75 61.84
CA ILE A 731 -9.47 -61.92 63.25
C ILE A 731 -8.62 -63.08 63.79
N LYS A 732 -7.87 -62.83 64.86
CA LYS A 732 -6.94 -63.81 65.43
C LYS A 732 -7.10 -63.90 66.93
N LYS A 733 -7.28 -65.09 67.47
CA LYS A 733 -7.20 -65.32 68.92
C LYS A 733 -5.73 -65.33 69.33
N ILE A 734 -5.36 -64.54 70.34
CA ILE A 734 -3.96 -64.36 70.75
C ILE A 734 -3.64 -64.93 72.14
N ASP A 735 -4.65 -65.25 72.94
CA ASP A 735 -4.48 -65.78 74.29
C ASP A 735 -4.66 -67.31 74.37
N ALA A 736 -4.13 -67.94 75.42
CA ALA A 736 -4.18 -69.40 75.63
C ALA A 736 -5.37 -69.91 76.45
N SER A 737 -6.34 -69.04 76.79
CA SER A 737 -7.51 -69.48 77.58
C SER A 737 -8.46 -70.33 76.74
N ALA A 738 -9.28 -71.15 77.42
CA ALA A 738 -10.32 -71.98 76.82
C ALA A 738 -11.55 -71.19 76.31
N ASN A 739 -11.58 -69.86 76.54
CA ASN A 739 -12.67 -69.01 76.10
C ASN A 739 -12.57 -68.76 74.60
N ALA A 740 -13.67 -68.97 73.87
CA ALA A 740 -13.67 -68.82 72.42
C ALA A 740 -13.91 -67.37 71.96
N VAL A 741 -13.39 -67.05 70.76
CA VAL A 741 -13.74 -65.83 70.02
C VAL A 741 -14.68 -66.22 68.89
N THR A 742 -15.91 -65.73 68.92
CA THR A 742 -16.91 -66.00 67.88
C THR A 742 -16.90 -64.88 66.85
N VAL A 743 -16.65 -65.16 65.58
CA VAL A 743 -16.78 -64.21 64.47
C VAL A 743 -18.18 -64.37 63.85
N SER A 744 -18.96 -63.30 63.82
CA SER A 744 -20.33 -63.30 63.31
C SER A 744 -20.48 -62.36 62.13
N ALA A 745 -21.20 -62.81 61.10
CA ALA A 745 -21.62 -61.98 59.98
C ALA A 745 -23.14 -61.81 59.96
N PRO A 746 -23.68 -60.67 59.48
CA PRO A 746 -25.13 -60.45 59.40
C PRO A 746 -25.90 -61.49 58.57
N ILE A 747 -25.33 -61.93 57.44
CA ILE A 747 -25.92 -62.99 56.60
C ILE A 747 -25.16 -64.30 56.79
N GLY A 748 -23.83 -64.25 56.72
CA GLY A 748 -22.98 -65.42 56.94
C GLY A 748 -21.58 -65.29 56.36
N ILE A 749 -20.74 -66.24 56.72
CA ILE A 749 -19.35 -66.40 56.27
C ILE A 749 -19.31 -67.77 55.58
N ASP A 750 -19.13 -67.80 54.25
CA ASP A 750 -19.23 -69.04 53.44
C ASP A 750 -20.45 -69.93 53.76
N GLY A 751 -21.61 -69.29 53.94
CA GLY A 751 -22.89 -69.98 54.17
C GLY A 751 -23.18 -70.38 55.62
N VAL A 752 -22.29 -70.10 56.58
CA VAL A 752 -22.54 -70.29 58.02
C VAL A 752 -22.70 -68.95 58.76
N PRO A 753 -23.59 -68.85 59.76
CA PRO A 753 -23.86 -67.57 60.44
C PRO A 753 -22.72 -67.08 61.34
N THR A 754 -21.91 -68.01 61.86
CA THR A 754 -20.79 -67.72 62.78
C THR A 754 -19.63 -68.69 62.59
N LEU A 755 -18.42 -68.22 62.84
CA LEU A 755 -17.21 -69.02 63.01
C LEU A 755 -16.69 -68.89 64.44
N VAL A 756 -16.07 -69.94 64.97
CA VAL A 756 -15.52 -69.94 66.33
C VAL A 756 -14.03 -70.22 66.26
N LEU A 757 -13.23 -69.41 66.95
CA LEU A 757 -11.80 -69.59 67.17
C LEU A 757 -11.60 -70.04 68.63
N THR A 758 -11.06 -71.23 68.85
CA THR A 758 -10.90 -71.82 70.19
C THR A 758 -9.45 -71.85 70.65
N ASP A 759 -8.51 -72.06 69.73
CA ASP A 759 -7.11 -72.29 70.07
C ASP A 759 -6.28 -71.00 69.98
N GLN A 760 -5.21 -70.93 70.79
CA GLN A 760 -4.28 -69.81 70.72
C GLN A 760 -3.64 -69.77 69.33
N TRP A 761 -3.60 -68.58 68.75
CA TRP A 761 -3.06 -68.28 67.42
C TRP A 761 -3.92 -68.71 66.25
N GLU A 762 -5.08 -69.33 66.49
CA GLU A 762 -6.07 -69.58 65.46
C GLU A 762 -6.56 -68.25 64.88
N TRP A 763 -6.64 -68.17 63.55
CA TRP A 763 -7.05 -66.97 62.85
C TRP A 763 -7.93 -67.27 61.64
N VAL A 764 -8.75 -66.29 61.28
CA VAL A 764 -9.52 -66.30 60.03
C VAL A 764 -9.39 -64.95 59.34
N GLU A 765 -9.17 -64.98 58.03
CA GLU A 765 -9.25 -63.84 57.14
C GLU A 765 -10.49 -63.95 56.26
N VAL A 766 -11.29 -62.89 56.28
CA VAL A 766 -12.55 -62.80 55.57
C VAL A 766 -12.56 -61.58 54.65
N VAL A 767 -13.25 -61.71 53.52
CA VAL A 767 -13.45 -60.62 52.56
C VAL A 767 -14.94 -60.44 52.29
N SER A 768 -15.43 -59.19 52.32
CA SER A 768 -16.82 -58.88 51.95
C SER A 768 -17.07 -59.18 50.48
N THR A 769 -18.23 -59.76 50.17
CA THR A 769 -18.64 -60.04 48.79
C THR A 769 -19.54 -58.90 48.25
N PHE A 770 -20.07 -59.08 47.05
CA PHE A 770 -21.04 -58.15 46.46
C PHE A 770 -22.44 -58.26 47.11
N THR A 771 -22.69 -59.29 47.93
CA THR A 771 -23.95 -59.45 48.66
C THR A 771 -23.83 -58.81 50.04
N THR A 772 -24.74 -57.88 50.36
CA THR A 772 -24.72 -57.13 51.62
C THR A 772 -24.65 -58.02 52.86
N GLY A 773 -23.58 -57.92 53.64
CA GLY A 773 -23.42 -58.67 54.90
C GLY A 773 -22.98 -60.14 54.72
N GLN A 774 -22.65 -60.56 53.50
CA GLN A 774 -22.05 -61.86 53.20
C GLN A 774 -20.52 -61.74 53.05
N TYR A 775 -19.81 -62.70 53.63
CA TYR A 775 -18.36 -62.78 53.61
C TYR A 775 -17.88 -64.13 53.09
N MET A 776 -16.71 -64.16 52.47
CA MET A 776 -16.01 -65.38 52.10
C MET A 776 -14.70 -65.51 52.89
N ILE A 777 -14.32 -66.73 53.26
CA ILE A 777 -13.02 -67.00 53.87
C ILE A 777 -11.97 -67.03 52.77
N VAL A 778 -10.89 -66.27 52.97
CA VAL A 778 -9.74 -66.24 52.05
C VAL A 778 -8.47 -66.81 52.69
N GLY A 779 -8.49 -67.03 54.00
CA GLY A 779 -7.43 -67.70 54.75
C GLY A 779 -7.91 -68.10 56.14
N ARG A 780 -7.45 -69.24 56.65
CA ARG A 780 -7.69 -69.70 58.02
C ARG A 780 -6.55 -70.64 58.42
N GLY A 781 -6.14 -70.60 59.68
CA GLY A 781 -5.13 -71.53 60.20
C GLY A 781 -4.82 -71.33 61.67
#